data_AF-A0A978S2V0-F1
#
_entry.id   AF-A0A978S2V0-F1
#
_cell.length_a   1.000
_cell.length_b   1.000
_cell.length_c   1.000
_cell.angle_alpha   90.00
_cell.angle_beta   90.00
_cell.angle_gamma   90.00
#
_symmetry.space_group_name_H-M   'P 1'
#
loop_
_entity.id
_entity.type
_entity.pdbx_description
1 polymer ?
#
loop_
_entity_poly.entity_id
_entity_poly.type
_entity_poly.pdbx_seq_one_letter_code
_entity_poly.pdbx_strand_id
1 'polypeptide(L)'
;MFNWPGRVVYTEKKERYNKPFLIWQVGLMAMADTDRDRKERNYELVGQAMRNFLAPALESWIKRELQKPKNLKTIGIYDGDWRYAARKPLNDYNHDGTEPYWYDCQAVLKIISHTEYWNKIFKSNKIGFIERGLIETLRRVRNDNSHNNVAVFTTDYSLDVLSAITRLLTAIGDPRAQDAEQLKQEFVKQYYEELSEIGKKSVETGINWFSYGAAMWERQKSLSSNALTANEGIAFKLDDIYVPLGLVERQKLLKRPKAENTPEDGSDLYREEYREEITRKFEGEDFYVQVLKNRQSDKSKGTRLAITGEPGAGKTTQLQKIGDWVWAEMPENLVIWVSLADLQGRRLDEYLLDRWLKDALQVARVKEDTEANFVEFFKSGRVWLLLDGVDEMAEANPLSDIAKQISGWVAQARVILTCRQNVWDAGNNHLYDFDVYRNLDWTPGQVNQVIDKWFGENPARGKTLQAELEKSGKERIRDAVRNPLRLTLLCRTWLQREGELPETKAQLYRQFTEAFYLWKQESFPTTGEERRELEKALGELALAAISGEDSRFRLTHRQVCNTLGDGERYQLAIDLGWLNQVGVAAENPSEKVYAFWHPTFEEYFAALAVDDWHFFLTHVPENPAAGTYRIFEKQWKEVILLWLGRDDVPKVQKEAFIEALVDFEDGCEDLYAYQAFFLAAAGIAEFKDCSISKQLVDSIVYWGCGWLNIQNKQVEIISIYPIVEIAREVLLHCDRNMAIQAVVSLLETDIYFGVLVEATKILGKIGTGNEMAIAVLVKVIEEYHPNNEWLVINAASSLGEIAFEQKIAIKCMENLIVNTSGFDVYLQAIKSLVQMDPSNEDPLNELVEEFITTCLKYNGIDTDFIDDIDMAILGEMASVIESIGVGHQNTINAFINLLETIDKEYLRPRLVIGLGKIAIGNEKAISALCKLIQVSKSEDTRRVAAANLENISPGNPIAITALQHDLETYTSNIKPGRSATSLSIIAPENEAIISDWQEILESSNNRDLLWKTAIALVAIDPDNAIAMIILESILKESNKYWIRWKRYFNDKSSITKNNQQVAVKIIKNLLKHRNYESDLLDQASLLTKIAPNHEMAVALQL
;
A
#
# COMPACT_ATOMS: atom_id res chain seq x y z
N MET A 1 -82.83 -22.20 -1.55
CA MET A 1 -83.29 -22.71 -2.86
C MET A 1 -82.04 -23.01 -3.68
N PHE A 2 -81.70 -24.21 -4.16
CA PHE A 2 -82.12 -25.61 -4.02
C PHE A 2 -80.86 -26.41 -4.44
N ASN A 3 -80.28 -27.22 -3.56
CA ASN A 3 -80.34 -28.70 -3.54
C ASN A 3 -79.59 -29.47 -4.65
N TRP A 4 -78.55 -30.21 -4.19
CA TRP A 4 -78.24 -31.64 -4.39
C TRP A 4 -79.33 -32.52 -5.06
N PRO A 5 -79.00 -33.64 -5.74
CA PRO A 5 -78.47 -34.88 -5.11
C PRO A 5 -77.45 -35.65 -5.99
N GLY A 6 -76.69 -36.67 -5.58
CA GLY A 6 -76.81 -37.63 -4.48
C GLY A 6 -77.00 -39.07 -5.02
N ARG A 7 -75.89 -39.82 -5.14
CA ARG A 7 -75.71 -41.31 -5.14
C ARG A 7 -76.43 -42.19 -6.17
N VAL A 8 -75.69 -43.18 -6.72
CA VAL A 8 -75.83 -44.66 -6.52
C VAL A 8 -74.95 -45.40 -7.56
N VAL A 9 -73.82 -45.99 -7.13
CA VAL A 9 -73.50 -47.43 -6.88
C VAL A 9 -72.78 -48.15 -8.04
N TYR A 10 -71.59 -48.62 -7.67
CA TYR A 10 -70.61 -49.55 -8.24
C TYR A 10 -71.06 -50.70 -9.15
N THR A 11 -70.20 -51.04 -10.14
CA THR A 11 -69.37 -52.27 -10.14
C THR A 11 -68.20 -52.23 -11.15
N GLU A 12 -66.99 -52.50 -10.64
CA GLU A 12 -65.76 -53.12 -11.20
C GLU A 12 -65.24 -52.84 -12.63
N LYS A 13 -64.08 -52.14 -12.74
CA LYS A 13 -62.76 -52.75 -13.06
C LYS A 13 -61.63 -51.71 -13.23
N LYS A 14 -60.48 -52.02 -12.63
CA LYS A 14 -59.10 -51.50 -12.85
C LYS A 14 -58.77 -50.06 -12.40
N GLU A 15 -58.29 -49.93 -11.16
CA GLU A 15 -57.46 -48.81 -10.72
C GLU A 15 -55.97 -49.07 -11.04
N ARG A 16 -55.43 -48.28 -11.97
CA ARG A 16 -54.05 -47.80 -11.98
C ARG A 16 -54.17 -46.35 -12.38
N TYR A 17 -53.92 -45.40 -11.48
CA TYR A 17 -53.40 -44.03 -11.71
C TYR A 17 -53.49 -43.25 -10.38
N ASN A 18 -52.52 -42.36 -10.15
CA ASN A 18 -52.38 -41.40 -9.03
C ASN A 18 -51.84 -41.86 -7.66
N LYS A 19 -50.63 -42.42 -7.65
CA LYS A 19 -49.72 -42.33 -6.48
C LYS A 19 -48.71 -41.16 -6.52
N PRO A 20 -48.15 -40.72 -7.68
CA PRO A 20 -47.11 -39.66 -7.67
C PRO A 20 -47.63 -38.27 -7.27
N PHE A 21 -48.84 -37.90 -7.71
CA PHE A 21 -49.41 -36.56 -7.43
C PHE A 21 -49.82 -36.38 -5.95
N LEU A 22 -50.27 -37.46 -5.30
CA LEU A 22 -50.57 -37.45 -3.86
C LEU A 22 -49.29 -37.47 -3.02
N ILE A 23 -48.25 -38.21 -3.43
CA ILE A 23 -46.94 -38.19 -2.76
C ILE A 23 -46.26 -36.83 -2.91
N TRP A 24 -46.43 -36.15 -4.04
CA TRP A 24 -45.91 -34.80 -4.30
C TRP A 24 -46.64 -33.71 -3.49
N GLN A 25 -47.97 -33.75 -3.39
CA GLN A 25 -48.72 -32.85 -2.50
C GLN A 25 -48.45 -33.11 -1.01
N VAL A 26 -48.32 -34.38 -0.60
CA VAL A 26 -47.98 -34.76 0.77
C VAL A 26 -46.51 -34.39 1.09
N GLY A 27 -45.60 -34.45 0.12
CA GLY A 27 -44.21 -34.01 0.25
C GLY A 27 -44.06 -32.49 0.36
N LEU A 28 -44.75 -31.72 -0.49
CA LEU A 28 -44.81 -30.25 -0.41
C LEU A 28 -45.50 -29.77 0.87
N MET A 29 -46.58 -30.43 1.30
CA MET A 29 -47.24 -30.14 2.58
C MET A 29 -46.34 -30.50 3.76
N ALA A 30 -45.70 -31.68 3.76
CA ALA A 30 -44.77 -32.07 4.82
C ALA A 30 -43.54 -31.15 4.92
N MET A 31 -43.05 -30.64 3.79
CA MET A 31 -41.92 -29.70 3.74
C MET A 31 -42.31 -28.29 4.21
N ALA A 32 -43.48 -27.79 3.80
CA ALA A 32 -44.04 -26.54 4.30
C ALA A 32 -44.38 -26.62 5.80
N ASP A 33 -44.87 -27.77 6.25
CA ASP A 33 -45.09 -28.06 7.67
C ASP A 33 -43.76 -28.09 8.43
N THR A 34 -42.68 -28.68 7.89
CA THR A 34 -41.36 -28.64 8.56
C THR A 34 -40.71 -27.25 8.64
N ASP A 35 -40.87 -26.39 7.63
CA ASP A 35 -40.37 -25.00 7.69
C ASP A 35 -41.19 -24.15 8.67
N ARG A 36 -42.50 -24.37 8.71
CA ARG A 36 -43.39 -23.74 9.68
C ARG A 36 -43.07 -24.20 11.12
N ASP A 37 -42.95 -25.49 11.36
CA ASP A 37 -42.59 -26.06 12.66
C ASP A 37 -41.21 -25.55 13.11
N ARG A 38 -40.24 -25.43 12.18
CA ARG A 38 -38.92 -24.85 12.46
C ARG A 38 -39.04 -23.39 12.89
N LYS A 39 -39.81 -22.58 12.15
CA LYS A 39 -40.03 -21.16 12.50
C LYS A 39 -40.77 -20.99 13.83
N GLU A 40 -41.73 -21.87 14.15
CA GLU A 40 -42.43 -21.87 15.44
C GLU A 40 -41.47 -22.20 16.61
N ARG A 41 -40.58 -23.19 16.43
CA ARG A 41 -39.52 -23.50 17.42
C ARG A 41 -38.53 -22.36 17.60
N ASN A 42 -38.06 -21.77 16.50
CA ASN A 42 -37.14 -20.63 16.52
C ASN A 42 -37.76 -19.41 17.23
N TYR A 43 -39.03 -19.12 16.92
CA TYR A 43 -39.82 -18.09 17.58
C TYR A 43 -39.88 -18.29 19.10
N GLU A 44 -40.14 -19.53 19.54
CA GLU A 44 -40.22 -19.85 20.97
C GLU A 44 -38.85 -19.72 21.66
N LEU A 45 -37.79 -20.25 21.04
CA LEU A 45 -36.42 -20.20 21.56
C LEU A 45 -35.91 -18.76 21.69
N VAL A 46 -36.10 -17.93 20.65
CA VAL A 46 -35.73 -16.51 20.71
C VAL A 46 -36.55 -15.80 21.79
N GLY A 47 -37.85 -16.09 21.90
CA GLY A 47 -38.69 -15.55 22.97
C GLY A 47 -38.21 -15.93 24.38
N GLN A 48 -37.74 -17.17 24.56
CA GLN A 48 -37.15 -17.63 25.82
C GLN A 48 -35.82 -16.94 26.12
N ALA A 49 -34.92 -16.81 25.14
CA ALA A 49 -33.65 -16.11 25.31
C ALA A 49 -33.84 -14.64 25.72
N MET A 50 -34.81 -13.96 25.11
CA MET A 50 -35.16 -12.59 25.48
C MET A 50 -35.69 -12.50 26.92
N ARG A 51 -36.59 -13.39 27.33
CA ARG A 51 -37.19 -13.38 28.69
C ARG A 51 -36.23 -13.83 29.79
N ASN A 52 -35.40 -14.84 29.52
CA ASN A 52 -34.60 -15.50 30.56
C ASN A 52 -33.20 -14.90 30.69
N PHE A 53 -32.64 -14.37 29.60
CA PHE A 53 -31.28 -13.81 29.61
C PHE A 53 -31.30 -12.29 29.48
N LEU A 54 -31.89 -11.76 28.42
CA LEU A 54 -31.80 -10.35 28.07
C LEU A 54 -32.49 -9.44 29.12
N ALA A 55 -33.78 -9.67 29.40
CA ALA A 55 -34.53 -8.80 30.31
C ALA A 55 -33.96 -8.77 31.74
N PRO A 56 -33.65 -9.92 32.38
CA PRO A 56 -33.10 -9.95 33.73
C PRO A 56 -31.70 -9.31 33.82
N ALA A 57 -30.90 -9.40 32.75
CA ALA A 57 -29.58 -8.77 32.67
C ALA A 57 -29.67 -7.24 32.55
N LEU A 58 -30.50 -6.77 31.63
CA LEU A 58 -30.74 -5.35 31.48
C LEU A 58 -31.41 -4.74 32.73
N GLU A 59 -32.32 -5.44 33.39
CA GLU A 59 -32.89 -5.02 34.68
C GLU A 59 -31.77 -4.77 35.72
N SER A 60 -30.93 -5.78 35.94
CA SER A 60 -29.87 -5.73 36.96
C SER A 60 -28.91 -4.57 36.69
N TRP A 61 -28.55 -4.41 35.42
CA TRP A 61 -27.65 -3.36 34.95
C TRP A 61 -28.26 -1.96 35.05
N ILE A 62 -29.49 -1.77 34.57
CA ILE A 62 -30.22 -0.50 34.63
C ILE A 62 -30.43 -0.06 36.09
N LYS A 63 -30.83 -0.98 36.98
CA LYS A 63 -30.98 -0.69 38.42
C LYS A 63 -29.67 -0.20 39.02
N ARG A 64 -28.56 -0.88 38.74
CA ARG A 64 -27.23 -0.51 39.23
C ARG A 64 -26.80 0.88 38.75
N GLU A 65 -27.07 1.23 37.49
CA GLU A 65 -26.70 2.54 36.95
C GLU A 65 -27.62 3.67 37.45
N LEU A 66 -28.92 3.41 37.62
CA LEU A 66 -29.87 4.41 38.14
C LEU A 66 -29.76 4.60 39.66
N GLN A 67 -29.24 3.64 40.42
CA GLN A 67 -29.00 3.80 41.86
C GLN A 67 -27.79 4.69 42.19
N LYS A 68 -26.94 5.03 41.20
CA LYS A 68 -25.80 5.92 41.41
C LYS A 68 -26.28 7.38 41.52
N PRO A 69 -26.04 8.09 42.65
CA PRO A 69 -26.49 9.46 42.83
C PRO A 69 -25.98 10.44 41.76
N LYS A 70 -24.79 10.19 41.21
CA LYS A 70 -24.21 10.99 40.11
C LYS A 70 -25.05 10.89 38.83
N ASN A 71 -25.52 9.68 38.50
CA ASN A 71 -26.30 9.42 37.27
C ASN A 71 -27.72 10.00 37.36
N LEU A 72 -28.35 9.97 38.53
CA LEU A 72 -29.68 10.60 38.72
C LEU A 72 -29.64 12.11 38.53
N LYS A 73 -28.57 12.76 39.02
CA LYS A 73 -28.37 14.21 38.87
C LYS A 73 -28.20 14.63 37.41
N THR A 74 -27.56 13.81 36.55
CA THR A 74 -27.38 14.18 35.12
C THR A 74 -28.69 14.22 34.34
N ILE A 75 -29.68 13.43 34.75
CA ILE A 75 -31.03 13.40 34.15
C ILE A 75 -32.07 14.24 34.92
N GLY A 76 -31.62 15.10 35.84
CA GLY A 76 -32.44 16.10 36.53
C GLY A 76 -33.24 15.58 37.73
N ILE A 77 -32.84 14.46 38.33
CA ILE A 77 -33.51 13.85 39.49
C ILE A 77 -32.62 14.03 40.73
N TYR A 78 -33.01 14.98 41.59
CA TYR A 78 -32.20 15.45 42.72
C TYR A 78 -32.60 14.88 44.08
N ASP A 79 -33.82 14.34 44.20
CA ASP A 79 -34.35 13.68 45.40
C ASP A 79 -33.78 12.27 45.62
N GLY A 80 -33.07 11.73 44.62
CA GLY A 80 -32.46 10.40 44.67
C GLY A 80 -33.45 9.26 44.39
N ASP A 81 -34.67 9.54 43.93
CA ASP A 81 -35.66 8.50 43.62
C ASP A 81 -35.34 7.80 42.28
N TRP A 82 -34.48 6.77 42.34
CA TRP A 82 -34.15 5.96 41.17
C TRP A 82 -35.34 5.19 40.59
N ARG A 83 -36.40 4.94 41.38
CA ARG A 83 -37.63 4.27 40.88
C ARG A 83 -38.46 5.23 40.04
N TYR A 84 -38.53 6.50 40.42
CA TYR A 84 -39.06 7.54 39.54
C TYR A 84 -38.24 7.66 38.25
N ALA A 85 -36.90 7.65 38.37
CA ALA A 85 -36.00 7.67 37.22
C ALA A 85 -36.22 6.51 36.24
N ALA A 86 -36.46 5.29 36.74
CA ALA A 86 -36.72 4.14 35.88
C ALA A 86 -38.08 4.22 35.15
N ARG A 87 -39.06 4.93 35.71
CA ARG A 87 -40.42 5.07 35.14
C ARG A 87 -40.55 6.21 34.14
N LYS A 88 -39.79 7.30 34.31
CA LYS A 88 -39.86 8.50 33.44
C LYS A 88 -39.79 8.19 31.92
N PRO A 89 -38.99 7.24 31.42
CA PRO A 89 -38.95 6.89 29.99
C PRO A 89 -40.18 6.14 29.46
N LEU A 90 -41.07 5.64 30.34
CA LEU A 90 -42.11 4.70 29.98
C LEU A 90 -43.48 5.35 29.67
N ASN A 91 -43.72 6.63 30.01
CA ASN A 91 -44.94 7.40 29.68
C ASN A 91 -46.24 6.56 29.69
N ASP A 92 -46.67 6.10 30.86
CA ASP A 92 -47.85 5.24 31.15
C ASP A 92 -47.79 3.77 30.67
N TYR A 93 -46.66 3.31 30.15
CA TYR A 93 -46.48 1.94 29.65
C TYR A 93 -45.89 1.00 30.73
N ASN A 94 -46.61 -0.08 31.08
CA ASN A 94 -46.11 -1.27 31.80
C ASN A 94 -45.38 -1.00 33.15
N HIS A 95 -46.11 -0.51 34.16
CA HIS A 95 -45.66 -0.44 35.55
C HIS A 95 -46.82 -0.62 36.55
N ASP A 96 -46.55 -1.12 37.76
CA ASP A 96 -47.55 -1.38 38.82
C ASP A 96 -47.86 -0.17 39.73
N GLY A 97 -47.49 1.03 39.27
CA GLY A 97 -47.61 2.27 40.02
C GLY A 97 -46.37 2.61 40.85
N THR A 98 -45.50 1.63 41.15
CA THR A 98 -44.26 1.85 41.92
C THR A 98 -42.99 1.44 41.20
N GLU A 99 -43.01 0.41 40.34
CA GLU A 99 -41.86 -0.04 39.56
C GLU A 99 -42.22 -0.47 38.11
N PRO A 100 -41.29 -0.37 37.14
CA PRO A 100 -41.45 -0.98 35.82
C PRO A 100 -41.67 -2.50 35.88
N TYR A 101 -42.43 -3.05 34.93
CA TYR A 101 -42.47 -4.50 34.73
C TYR A 101 -41.15 -5.01 34.12
N TRP A 102 -40.16 -5.25 34.97
CA TRP A 102 -38.80 -5.64 34.57
C TRP A 102 -38.72 -6.94 33.76
N TYR A 103 -39.69 -7.84 33.92
CA TYR A 103 -39.79 -9.09 33.15
C TYR A 103 -40.24 -8.87 31.69
N ASP A 104 -40.76 -7.68 31.32
CA ASP A 104 -41.08 -7.34 29.94
C ASP A 104 -39.86 -6.71 29.25
N CYS A 105 -39.35 -7.42 28.22
CA CYS A 105 -38.23 -6.95 27.39
C CYS A 105 -38.47 -5.55 26.82
N GLN A 106 -39.72 -5.18 26.53
CA GLN A 106 -40.01 -3.84 26.02
C GLN A 106 -39.78 -2.73 27.04
N ALA A 107 -40.08 -2.99 28.31
CA ALA A 107 -39.88 -1.99 29.36
C ALA A 107 -38.39 -1.68 29.51
N VAL A 108 -37.54 -2.71 29.60
CA VAL A 108 -36.09 -2.54 29.71
C VAL A 108 -35.45 -1.96 28.44
N LEU A 109 -35.88 -2.41 27.25
CA LEU A 109 -35.37 -1.89 25.97
C LEU A 109 -35.78 -0.42 25.74
N LYS A 110 -36.97 0.01 26.21
CA LYS A 110 -37.38 1.42 26.15
C LYS A 110 -36.57 2.31 27.08
N ILE A 111 -36.28 1.85 28.30
CA ILE A 111 -35.47 2.63 29.26
C ILE A 111 -34.06 2.86 28.70
N ILE A 112 -33.41 1.81 28.18
CA ILE A 112 -32.04 1.91 27.66
C ILE A 112 -31.97 2.69 26.34
N SER A 113 -32.96 2.57 25.45
CA SER A 113 -32.98 3.27 24.16
C SER A 113 -33.41 4.74 24.25
N HIS A 114 -33.87 5.20 25.41
CA HIS A 114 -34.30 6.58 25.61
C HIS A 114 -33.11 7.54 25.41
N THR A 115 -33.22 8.46 24.45
CA THR A 115 -32.11 9.32 23.98
C THR A 115 -31.40 10.08 25.09
N GLU A 116 -32.15 10.63 26.06
CA GLU A 116 -31.56 11.33 27.20
C GLU A 116 -30.77 10.39 28.12
N TYR A 117 -31.28 9.19 28.37
CA TYR A 117 -30.68 8.22 29.30
C TYR A 117 -29.47 7.55 28.65
N TRP A 118 -29.58 7.24 27.36
CA TRP A 118 -28.47 6.76 26.56
C TRP A 118 -27.27 7.71 26.65
N ASN A 119 -27.46 8.99 26.29
CA ASN A 119 -26.36 9.94 26.21
C ASN A 119 -25.76 10.31 27.57
N LYS A 120 -26.57 10.33 28.64
CA LYS A 120 -26.17 10.85 29.95
C LYS A 120 -25.82 9.79 31.00
N ILE A 121 -26.24 8.54 30.81
CA ILE A 121 -26.09 7.45 31.79
C ILE A 121 -25.43 6.22 31.18
N PHE A 122 -25.95 5.73 30.04
CA PHE A 122 -25.58 4.40 29.53
C PHE A 122 -24.41 4.39 28.55
N LYS A 123 -24.20 5.47 27.78
CA LYS A 123 -23.08 5.62 26.85
C LYS A 123 -21.77 5.67 27.64
N SER A 124 -20.86 4.73 27.39
CA SER A 124 -19.56 4.59 28.05
C SER A 124 -18.53 3.98 27.09
N ASN A 125 -17.26 3.89 27.50
CA ASN A 125 -16.21 3.23 26.68
C ASN A 125 -16.49 1.73 26.39
N LYS A 126 -17.46 1.11 27.09
CA LYS A 126 -17.83 -0.31 26.90
C LYS A 126 -19.09 -0.53 26.05
N ILE A 127 -19.93 0.49 25.87
CA ILE A 127 -21.20 0.41 25.15
C ILE A 127 -21.38 1.69 24.35
N GLY A 128 -21.26 1.58 23.02
CA GLY A 128 -21.20 2.68 22.07
C GLY A 128 -22.28 2.61 20.99
N PHE A 129 -22.02 3.23 19.84
CA PHE A 129 -23.02 3.33 18.75
C PHE A 129 -23.45 1.97 18.20
N ILE A 130 -22.55 0.98 18.17
CA ILE A 130 -22.81 -0.38 17.69
C ILE A 130 -23.87 -1.06 18.57
N GLU A 131 -23.72 -1.01 19.90
CA GLU A 131 -24.67 -1.61 20.84
C GLU A 131 -26.03 -0.91 20.81
N ARG A 132 -26.05 0.41 20.52
CA ARG A 132 -27.30 1.13 20.29
C ARG A 132 -28.07 0.58 19.08
N GLY A 133 -27.37 0.22 18.01
CA GLY A 133 -27.95 -0.44 16.84
C GLY A 133 -28.50 -1.83 17.17
N LEU A 134 -27.79 -2.60 18.02
CA LEU A 134 -28.27 -3.90 18.49
C LEU A 134 -29.56 -3.78 19.32
N ILE A 135 -29.65 -2.78 20.20
CA ILE A 135 -30.84 -2.51 21.02
C ILE A 135 -32.06 -2.20 20.16
N GLU A 136 -31.91 -1.40 19.10
CA GLU A 136 -33.01 -1.10 18.18
C GLU A 136 -33.43 -2.34 17.38
N THR A 137 -32.46 -3.18 17.00
CA THR A 137 -32.74 -4.47 16.35
C THR A 137 -33.54 -5.39 17.28
N LEU A 138 -33.13 -5.55 18.54
CA LEU A 138 -33.82 -6.37 19.54
C LEU A 138 -35.23 -5.83 19.86
N ARG A 139 -35.43 -4.51 19.78
CA ARG A 139 -36.76 -3.89 19.94
C ARG A 139 -37.70 -4.27 18.79
N ARG A 140 -37.20 -4.32 17.54
CA ARG A 140 -37.98 -4.83 16.39
C ARG A 140 -38.35 -6.29 16.58
N VAL A 141 -37.38 -7.12 16.98
CA VAL A 141 -37.59 -8.55 17.24
C VAL A 141 -38.64 -8.78 18.31
N ARG A 142 -38.61 -8.00 19.41
CA ARG A 142 -39.66 -8.07 20.45
C ARG A 142 -41.03 -7.76 19.85
N ASN A 143 -41.14 -6.71 19.04
CA ASN A 143 -42.40 -6.33 18.41
C ASN A 143 -42.92 -7.46 17.50
N ASP A 144 -42.05 -8.04 16.67
CA ASP A 144 -42.37 -9.20 15.82
C ASP A 144 -42.83 -10.40 16.65
N ASN A 145 -42.18 -10.64 17.79
CA ASN A 145 -42.55 -11.68 18.74
C ASN A 145 -43.95 -11.41 19.34
N SER A 146 -44.24 -10.18 19.76
CA SER A 146 -45.55 -9.81 20.34
C SER A 146 -46.72 -9.81 19.36
N HIS A 147 -46.47 -9.72 18.06
CA HIS A 147 -47.48 -9.82 17.00
C HIS A 147 -47.66 -11.25 16.46
N ASN A 148 -47.05 -12.26 17.10
CA ASN A 148 -47.03 -13.65 16.64
C ASN A 148 -46.57 -13.78 15.17
N ASN A 149 -45.60 -12.96 14.73
CA ASN A 149 -45.12 -12.97 13.35
C ASN A 149 -44.07 -14.08 13.12
N VAL A 150 -44.51 -15.33 13.26
CA VAL A 150 -43.68 -16.53 13.18
C VAL A 150 -42.88 -16.61 11.87
N ALA A 151 -43.42 -16.07 10.77
CA ALA A 151 -42.80 -16.12 9.44
C ALA A 151 -41.40 -15.47 9.37
N VAL A 152 -41.10 -14.52 10.27
CA VAL A 152 -39.82 -13.77 10.30
C VAL A 152 -38.69 -14.56 10.94
N PHE A 153 -39.00 -15.57 11.78
CA PHE A 153 -38.02 -16.34 12.57
C PHE A 153 -37.35 -17.46 11.75
N THR A 154 -36.78 -17.09 10.60
CA THR A 154 -35.85 -17.94 9.85
C THR A 154 -34.62 -18.29 10.70
N THR A 155 -33.88 -19.32 10.33
CA THR A 155 -32.68 -19.73 11.08
C THR A 155 -31.64 -18.61 11.14
N ASP A 156 -31.38 -17.94 10.03
CA ASP A 156 -30.42 -16.84 9.94
C ASP A 156 -30.85 -15.64 10.79
N TYR A 157 -32.13 -15.26 10.71
CA TYR A 157 -32.68 -14.18 11.54
C TYR A 157 -32.59 -14.53 13.04
N SER A 158 -32.88 -15.78 13.41
CA SER A 158 -32.83 -16.22 14.81
C SER A 158 -31.40 -16.27 15.35
N LEU A 159 -30.43 -16.66 14.52
CA LEU A 159 -29.00 -16.64 14.86
C LEU A 159 -28.49 -15.21 15.04
N ASP A 160 -28.87 -14.28 14.16
CA ASP A 160 -28.56 -12.86 14.26
C ASP A 160 -29.08 -12.29 15.59
N VAL A 161 -30.31 -12.66 15.99
CA VAL A 161 -30.89 -12.24 17.27
C VAL A 161 -30.12 -12.80 18.46
N LEU A 162 -29.83 -14.10 18.48
CA LEU A 162 -29.05 -14.71 19.56
C LEU A 162 -27.65 -14.09 19.67
N SER A 163 -27.01 -13.80 18.54
CA SER A 163 -25.73 -13.09 18.52
C SER A 163 -25.85 -11.65 19.04
N ALA A 164 -26.93 -10.94 18.74
CA ALA A 164 -27.17 -9.60 19.26
C ALA A 164 -27.38 -9.62 20.78
N ILE A 165 -28.12 -10.61 21.29
CA ILE A 165 -28.29 -10.83 22.74
C ILE A 165 -26.93 -11.10 23.39
N THR A 166 -26.15 -12.06 22.90
CA THR A 166 -24.85 -12.38 23.49
C THR A 166 -23.91 -11.18 23.50
N ARG A 167 -23.75 -10.48 22.37
CA ARG A 167 -22.87 -9.30 22.26
C ARG A 167 -23.26 -8.21 23.26
N LEU A 168 -24.56 -7.94 23.40
CA LEU A 168 -25.04 -6.93 24.34
C LEU A 168 -24.78 -7.35 25.79
N LEU A 169 -24.99 -8.63 26.13
CA LEU A 169 -24.71 -9.17 27.47
C LEU A 169 -23.22 -9.13 27.81
N THR A 170 -22.34 -9.44 26.85
CA THR A 170 -20.88 -9.32 27.00
C THR A 170 -20.47 -7.87 27.24
N ALA A 171 -21.04 -6.91 26.49
CA ALA A 171 -20.70 -5.50 26.60
C ALA A 171 -21.08 -4.90 27.99
N ILE A 172 -22.20 -5.33 28.57
CA ILE A 172 -22.60 -4.92 29.94
C ILE A 172 -21.87 -5.70 31.05
N GLY A 173 -21.08 -6.72 30.69
CA GLY A 173 -20.32 -7.57 31.60
C GLY A 173 -21.20 -8.50 32.46
N ASP A 174 -22.32 -8.97 31.92
CA ASP A 174 -23.24 -9.86 32.65
C ASP A 174 -22.85 -11.35 32.44
N PRO A 175 -22.77 -12.16 33.51
CA PRO A 175 -22.38 -13.58 33.40
C PRO A 175 -23.34 -14.42 32.55
N ARG A 176 -24.60 -14.02 32.39
CA ARG A 176 -25.57 -14.67 31.48
C ARG A 176 -25.16 -14.62 30.01
N ALA A 177 -24.13 -13.84 29.66
CA ALA A 177 -23.52 -13.89 28.33
C ALA A 177 -23.01 -15.29 27.99
N GLN A 178 -22.49 -16.05 28.97
CA GLN A 178 -22.05 -17.43 28.75
C GLN A 178 -23.22 -18.36 28.45
N ASP A 179 -24.33 -18.22 29.17
CA ASP A 179 -25.55 -19.02 28.94
C ASP A 179 -26.16 -18.72 27.57
N ALA A 180 -26.19 -17.45 27.17
CA ALA A 180 -26.67 -17.04 25.84
C ALA A 180 -25.74 -17.54 24.71
N GLU A 181 -24.43 -17.55 24.94
CA GLU A 181 -23.45 -18.13 24.01
C GLU A 181 -23.62 -19.64 23.89
N GLN A 182 -23.85 -20.35 25.00
CA GLN A 182 -24.13 -21.79 24.98
C GLN A 182 -25.42 -22.10 24.22
N LEU A 183 -26.51 -21.36 24.47
CA LEU A 183 -27.76 -21.53 23.71
C LEU A 183 -27.55 -21.29 22.22
N LYS A 184 -26.75 -20.27 21.86
CA LYS A 184 -26.37 -20.00 20.46
C LYS A 184 -25.59 -21.17 19.86
N GLN A 185 -24.62 -21.74 20.59
CA GLN A 185 -23.84 -22.88 20.13
C GLN A 185 -24.70 -24.14 19.95
N GLU A 186 -25.63 -24.40 20.87
CA GLU A 186 -26.61 -25.50 20.77
C GLU A 186 -27.55 -25.30 19.58
N PHE A 187 -28.05 -24.09 19.37
CA PHE A 187 -28.87 -23.72 18.21
C PHE A 187 -28.12 -23.95 16.89
N VAL A 188 -26.86 -23.51 16.82
CA VAL A 188 -25.99 -23.70 15.65
C VAL A 188 -25.71 -25.18 15.42
N LYS A 189 -25.42 -25.94 16.48
CA LYS A 189 -25.18 -27.39 16.40
C LYS A 189 -26.40 -28.13 15.88
N GLN A 190 -27.58 -27.85 16.43
CA GLN A 190 -28.85 -28.44 15.99
C GLN A 190 -29.15 -28.06 14.54
N TYR A 191 -28.87 -26.81 14.14
CA TYR A 191 -29.00 -26.36 12.76
C TYR A 191 -28.07 -27.15 11.82
N TYR A 192 -26.79 -27.34 12.18
CA TYR A 192 -25.85 -28.12 11.39
C TYR A 192 -26.18 -29.62 11.36
N GLU A 193 -26.72 -30.18 12.44
CA GLU A 193 -27.21 -31.57 12.49
C GLU A 193 -28.43 -31.77 11.57
N GLU A 194 -29.41 -30.86 11.59
CA GLU A 194 -30.55 -30.86 10.66
C GLU A 194 -30.10 -30.66 9.20
N LEU A 195 -29.12 -29.77 8.97
CA LEU A 195 -28.52 -29.52 7.66
C LEU A 195 -27.69 -30.72 7.16
N SER A 196 -27.06 -31.47 8.06
CA SER A 196 -26.39 -32.74 7.78
C SER A 196 -27.39 -33.82 7.43
N GLU A 197 -28.55 -33.87 8.10
CA GLU A 197 -29.64 -34.80 7.73
C GLU A 197 -30.29 -34.47 6.39
N ILE A 198 -30.44 -33.18 6.04
CA ILE A 198 -30.89 -32.77 4.69
C ILE A 198 -29.85 -33.13 3.63
N GLY A 199 -28.57 -32.94 3.94
CA GLY A 199 -27.45 -33.43 3.11
C GLY A 199 -27.47 -34.96 2.96
N LYS A 200 -27.72 -35.71 4.03
CA LYS A 200 -27.88 -37.17 4.01
C LYS A 200 -29.12 -37.62 3.23
N LYS A 201 -30.24 -36.88 3.29
CA LYS A 201 -31.42 -37.11 2.43
C LYS A 201 -31.15 -36.82 0.96
N SER A 202 -30.28 -35.86 0.62
CA SER A 202 -29.83 -35.64 -0.77
C SER A 202 -28.96 -36.81 -1.29
N VAL A 203 -28.21 -37.46 -0.39
CA VAL A 203 -27.48 -38.71 -0.68
C VAL A 203 -28.46 -39.89 -0.86
N GLU A 204 -29.59 -39.93 -0.15
CA GLU A 204 -30.66 -40.92 -0.39
C GLU A 204 -31.36 -40.73 -1.75
N THR A 205 -31.32 -39.53 -2.36
CA THR A 205 -31.76 -39.29 -3.75
C THR A 205 -30.69 -39.53 -4.83
N GLY A 206 -29.44 -39.82 -4.43
CA GLY A 206 -28.35 -40.22 -5.33
C GLY A 206 -27.61 -39.10 -6.08
N ILE A 207 -27.81 -37.82 -5.75
CA ILE A 207 -27.13 -36.69 -6.42
C ILE A 207 -26.15 -36.00 -5.46
N ASN A 208 -24.85 -36.07 -5.77
CA ASN A 208 -23.78 -35.45 -4.98
C ASN A 208 -23.27 -34.17 -5.68
N TRP A 209 -23.91 -33.03 -5.40
CA TRP A 209 -23.54 -31.73 -5.98
C TRP A 209 -22.08 -31.33 -5.71
N PHE A 210 -21.53 -31.72 -4.57
CA PHE A 210 -20.12 -31.47 -4.25
C PHE A 210 -19.18 -32.14 -5.27
N SER A 211 -19.40 -33.41 -5.59
CA SER A 211 -18.56 -34.13 -6.56
C SER A 211 -18.61 -33.52 -7.97
N TYR A 212 -19.78 -33.01 -8.39
CA TYR A 212 -19.94 -32.30 -9.65
C TYR A 212 -19.27 -30.92 -9.62
N GLY A 213 -19.38 -30.20 -8.50
CA GLY A 213 -18.65 -28.97 -8.24
C GLY A 213 -17.14 -29.16 -8.33
N ALA A 214 -16.59 -30.19 -7.69
CA ALA A 214 -15.16 -30.53 -7.73
C ALA A 214 -14.65 -30.71 -9.17
N ALA A 215 -15.38 -31.50 -9.95
CA ALA A 215 -15.01 -31.81 -11.33
C ALA A 215 -15.05 -30.57 -12.24
N MET A 216 -16.00 -29.66 -11.99
CA MET A 216 -16.08 -28.38 -12.70
C MET A 216 -15.00 -27.39 -12.23
N TRP A 217 -14.69 -27.37 -10.94
CA TRP A 217 -13.68 -26.49 -10.34
C TRP A 217 -12.26 -26.80 -10.80
N GLU A 218 -11.89 -28.08 -10.93
CA GLU A 218 -10.58 -28.49 -11.45
C GLU A 218 -10.30 -27.92 -12.86
N ARG A 219 -11.34 -27.68 -13.68
CA ARG A 219 -11.19 -27.07 -15.00
C ARG A 219 -10.82 -25.58 -14.95
N GLN A 220 -11.05 -24.91 -13.82
CA GLN A 220 -10.86 -23.47 -13.64
C GLN A 220 -9.54 -23.12 -12.93
N LYS A 221 -8.75 -24.12 -12.52
CA LYS A 221 -7.45 -23.93 -11.83
C LYS A 221 -6.29 -23.59 -12.77
N SER A 222 -6.49 -23.65 -14.09
CA SER A 222 -5.49 -23.20 -15.06
C SER A 222 -5.34 -21.69 -14.99
N LEU A 223 -4.12 -21.23 -14.79
CA LEU A 223 -3.82 -19.80 -14.84
C LEU A 223 -3.97 -19.27 -16.28
N SER A 224 -4.57 -18.10 -16.43
CA SER A 224 -4.63 -17.40 -17.73
C SER A 224 -3.25 -16.99 -18.24
N SER A 225 -2.26 -16.87 -17.36
CA SER A 225 -0.84 -16.70 -17.72
C SER A 225 -0.25 -17.94 -18.40
N ASN A 226 -0.81 -19.14 -18.23
CA ASN A 226 -0.29 -20.32 -18.90
C ASN A 226 -0.52 -20.27 -20.42
N ALA A 227 -1.50 -19.51 -20.91
CA ALA A 227 -1.63 -19.24 -22.35
C ALA A 227 -0.41 -18.50 -22.91
N LEU A 228 0.28 -17.71 -22.08
CA LEU A 228 1.52 -17.03 -22.46
C LEU A 228 2.72 -17.99 -22.52
N THR A 229 2.75 -19.01 -21.67
CA THR A 229 3.91 -19.90 -21.51
C THR A 229 3.75 -21.30 -22.09
N ALA A 230 2.56 -21.64 -22.59
CA ALA A 230 2.24 -22.96 -23.13
C ALA A 230 3.19 -23.38 -24.27
N ASN A 231 3.56 -22.44 -25.14
CA ASN A 231 4.48 -22.69 -26.26
C ASN A 231 5.94 -22.90 -25.80
N GLU A 232 6.27 -22.52 -24.57
CA GLU A 232 7.60 -22.67 -23.97
C GLU A 232 7.69 -23.94 -23.09
N GLY A 233 6.63 -24.74 -23.04
CA GLY A 233 6.57 -25.98 -22.24
C GLY A 233 6.48 -25.74 -20.73
N ILE A 234 6.27 -24.49 -20.30
CA ILE A 234 6.16 -24.10 -18.89
C ILE A 234 4.68 -23.93 -18.54
N ALA A 235 4.23 -24.65 -17.52
CA ALA A 235 2.89 -24.55 -16.97
C ALA A 235 2.99 -24.28 -15.46
N PHE A 236 2.67 -23.06 -15.05
CA PHE A 236 2.61 -22.71 -13.63
C PHE A 236 1.29 -23.19 -13.03
N LYS A 237 1.31 -23.62 -11.77
CA LYS A 237 0.12 -23.75 -10.94
C LYS A 237 -0.15 -22.44 -10.24
N LEU A 238 -1.40 -22.25 -9.80
CA LEU A 238 -1.82 -21.06 -9.08
C LEU A 238 -0.93 -20.78 -7.85
N ASP A 239 -0.56 -21.80 -7.06
CA ASP A 239 0.33 -21.64 -5.90
C ASP A 239 1.77 -21.27 -6.25
N ASP A 240 2.21 -21.62 -7.45
CA ASP A 240 3.60 -21.43 -7.88
C ASP A 240 3.91 -19.94 -8.05
N ILE A 241 2.94 -19.12 -8.48
CA ILE A 241 3.16 -17.69 -8.79
C ILE A 241 2.25 -16.74 -8.00
N TYR A 242 1.28 -17.24 -7.23
CA TYR A 242 0.38 -16.38 -6.46
C TYR A 242 1.12 -15.71 -5.30
N VAL A 243 0.96 -14.39 -5.23
CA VAL A 243 1.36 -13.54 -4.10
C VAL A 243 0.16 -12.68 -3.73
N PRO A 244 -0.35 -12.74 -2.48
CA PRO A 244 -1.58 -12.04 -2.09
C PRO A 244 -1.52 -10.55 -2.39
N LEU A 245 -2.48 -10.07 -3.18
CA LEU A 245 -2.69 -8.64 -3.39
C LEU A 245 -3.40 -8.10 -2.15
N GLY A 246 -2.96 -6.94 -1.68
CA GLY A 246 -3.68 -6.24 -0.61
C GLY A 246 -5.09 -5.90 -1.09
N LEU A 247 -6.09 -6.12 -0.26
CA LEU A 247 -7.46 -5.70 -0.53
C LEU A 247 -7.79 -4.49 0.34
N VAL A 248 -8.47 -3.51 -0.22
CA VAL A 248 -9.01 -2.37 0.55
C VAL A 248 -10.51 -2.24 0.39
N GLU A 249 -11.20 -2.09 1.51
CA GLU A 249 -12.64 -1.81 1.57
C GLU A 249 -12.91 -0.32 1.33
N ARG A 250 -13.91 -0.03 0.48
CA ARG A 250 -14.26 1.33 0.03
C ARG A 250 -15.53 1.85 0.71
N GLN A 251 -15.50 3.05 1.32
CA GLN A 251 -16.71 3.73 1.80
C GLN A 251 -17.06 5.09 1.15
N LYS A 252 -16.12 5.87 0.59
CA LYS A 252 -16.44 7.20 0.02
C LYS A 252 -15.41 7.75 -0.97
N LEU A 253 -15.85 8.59 -1.93
CA LEU A 253 -15.02 9.37 -2.86
C LEU A 253 -14.91 10.83 -2.38
N LEU A 254 -13.70 11.32 -2.14
CA LEU A 254 -13.41 12.71 -1.71
C LEU A 254 -12.61 13.46 -2.78
N LYS A 255 -13.00 14.69 -3.13
CA LYS A 255 -12.35 15.45 -4.21
C LYS A 255 -10.88 15.74 -3.87
N ARG A 256 -9.95 15.38 -4.75
CA ARG A 256 -8.52 15.71 -4.69
C ARG A 256 -8.34 17.23 -4.83
N PRO A 257 -7.40 17.84 -4.11
CA PRO A 257 -6.87 19.16 -4.47
C PRO A 257 -6.26 19.06 -5.88
N LYS A 258 -6.47 20.07 -6.73
CA LYS A 258 -5.80 20.15 -8.05
C LYS A 258 -4.29 20.23 -7.82
N ALA A 259 -3.57 19.13 -7.97
CA ALA A 259 -2.14 19.11 -8.15
C ALA A 259 -1.84 19.13 -9.66
N GLU A 260 -0.70 19.70 -10.05
CA GLU A 260 -0.21 19.57 -11.42
C GLU A 260 0.08 18.09 -11.70
N ASN A 261 -0.62 17.50 -12.68
CA ASN A 261 -0.37 16.14 -13.12
C ASN A 261 1.03 16.08 -13.75
N THR A 262 1.92 15.23 -13.23
CA THR A 262 3.25 15.05 -13.84
C THR A 262 3.40 13.65 -14.44
N PRO A 263 4.17 13.48 -15.53
CA PRO A 263 4.39 12.17 -16.15
C PRO A 263 4.96 11.10 -15.20
N GLU A 264 5.57 11.52 -14.08
CA GLU A 264 6.12 10.65 -13.02
C GLU A 264 5.04 9.97 -12.15
N ASP A 265 3.78 10.42 -12.23
CA ASP A 265 2.66 9.85 -11.47
C ASP A 265 2.19 8.47 -11.99
N GLY A 266 2.68 8.01 -13.15
CA GLY A 266 2.44 6.65 -13.65
C GLY A 266 0.96 6.30 -13.82
N SER A 267 0.55 5.12 -13.36
CA SER A 267 -0.86 4.68 -13.46
C SER A 267 -1.84 5.55 -12.65
N ASP A 268 -1.35 6.41 -11.75
CA ASP A 268 -2.19 7.29 -10.93
C ASP A 268 -2.80 8.45 -11.71
N LEU A 269 -2.26 8.73 -12.91
CA LEU A 269 -2.78 9.72 -13.87
C LEU A 269 -4.19 9.38 -14.36
N TYR A 270 -4.56 8.10 -14.37
CA TYR A 270 -5.89 7.65 -14.82
C TYR A 270 -6.96 7.70 -13.74
N ARG A 271 -6.58 7.93 -12.47
CA ARG A 271 -7.56 7.97 -11.38
C ARG A 271 -8.39 9.25 -11.47
N GLU A 272 -9.69 9.13 -11.23
CA GLU A 272 -10.58 10.31 -11.16
C GLU A 272 -10.10 11.31 -10.10
N GLU A 273 -10.59 12.55 -10.18
CA GLU A 273 -10.34 13.65 -9.21
C GLU A 273 -10.80 13.33 -7.77
N TYR A 274 -10.98 12.07 -7.39
CA TYR A 274 -11.49 11.62 -6.11
C TYR A 274 -10.56 10.60 -5.46
N ARG A 275 -10.20 10.81 -4.19
CA ARG A 275 -9.51 9.85 -3.33
C ARG A 275 -10.55 8.95 -2.66
N GLU A 276 -10.28 7.66 -2.66
CA GLU A 276 -11.07 6.68 -1.92
C GLU A 276 -10.75 6.77 -0.43
N GLU A 277 -11.79 6.82 0.40
CA GLU A 277 -11.69 6.58 1.83
C GLU A 277 -11.52 5.07 2.04
N ILE A 278 -10.26 4.67 2.24
CA ILE A 278 -9.89 3.32 2.64
C ILE A 278 -10.29 3.18 4.10
N THR A 279 -11.31 2.39 4.39
CA THR A 279 -11.71 2.11 5.78
C THR A 279 -10.88 1.01 6.40
N ARG A 280 -10.46 0.05 5.57
CA ARG A 280 -9.75 -1.14 6.04
C ARG A 280 -8.90 -1.75 4.94
N LYS A 281 -7.64 -2.08 5.26
CA LYS A 281 -6.74 -2.88 4.44
C LYS A 281 -6.70 -4.31 4.97
N PHE A 282 -6.76 -5.28 4.08
CA PHE A 282 -6.62 -6.71 4.36
C PHE A 282 -5.32 -7.21 3.73
N GLU A 283 -4.52 -7.90 4.53
CA GLU A 283 -3.28 -8.56 4.10
C GLU A 283 -3.33 -10.04 4.46
N GLY A 284 -2.68 -10.89 3.66
CA GLY A 284 -2.67 -12.34 3.89
C GLY A 284 -4.06 -12.98 3.85
N GLU A 285 -4.40 -13.76 4.87
CA GLU A 285 -5.66 -14.51 4.94
C GLU A 285 -6.81 -13.77 5.64
N ASP A 286 -6.58 -12.56 6.13
CA ASP A 286 -7.55 -11.81 6.92
C ASP A 286 -8.86 -11.58 6.18
N PHE A 287 -8.80 -11.32 4.87
CA PHE A 287 -9.98 -11.17 4.03
C PHE A 287 -10.84 -12.44 4.05
N TYR A 288 -10.23 -13.61 3.85
CA TYR A 288 -10.98 -14.86 3.78
C TYR A 288 -11.63 -15.22 5.12
N VAL A 289 -10.89 -15.08 6.23
CA VAL A 289 -11.42 -15.42 7.55
C VAL A 289 -12.47 -14.41 8.00
N GLN A 290 -12.20 -13.11 7.88
CA GLN A 290 -13.07 -12.10 8.48
C GLN A 290 -14.29 -11.82 7.60
N VAL A 291 -14.08 -11.61 6.30
CA VAL A 291 -15.16 -11.26 5.37
C VAL A 291 -15.95 -12.51 4.96
N LEU A 292 -15.27 -13.57 4.49
CA LEU A 292 -15.96 -14.74 3.93
C LEU A 292 -16.45 -15.74 5.00
N LYS A 293 -15.60 -16.07 6.00
CA LYS A 293 -15.96 -17.02 7.08
C LYS A 293 -16.84 -16.36 8.14
N ASN A 294 -16.36 -15.27 8.72
CA ASN A 294 -16.97 -14.63 9.89
C ASN A 294 -18.06 -13.64 9.53
N ARG A 295 -18.33 -13.42 8.22
CA ARG A 295 -19.38 -12.54 7.71
C ARG A 295 -19.26 -11.10 8.19
N GLN A 296 -18.03 -10.61 8.33
CA GLN A 296 -17.71 -9.28 8.82
C GLN A 296 -17.52 -8.31 7.64
N SER A 297 -18.63 -7.85 7.07
CA SER A 297 -18.69 -6.72 6.14
C SER A 297 -19.95 -5.90 6.39
N ASP A 298 -19.91 -4.61 6.07
CA ASP A 298 -20.92 -3.65 6.54
C ASP A 298 -22.28 -3.79 5.85
N LYS A 299 -22.32 -4.09 4.54
CA LYS A 299 -23.58 -4.10 3.77
C LYS A 299 -24.15 -5.50 3.59
N SER A 300 -23.35 -6.46 3.13
CA SER A 300 -23.84 -7.78 2.72
C SER A 300 -23.56 -8.90 3.71
N LYS A 301 -22.80 -8.62 4.79
CA LYS A 301 -22.33 -9.65 5.75
C LYS A 301 -21.63 -10.82 5.04
N GLY A 302 -20.74 -10.52 4.08
CA GLY A 302 -19.96 -11.53 3.35
C GLY A 302 -20.72 -12.31 2.28
N THR A 303 -21.92 -11.87 1.88
CA THR A 303 -22.76 -12.61 0.92
C THR A 303 -22.76 -12.05 -0.50
N ARG A 304 -22.43 -10.76 -0.68
CA ARG A 304 -22.43 -10.07 -1.97
C ARG A 304 -21.21 -9.16 -2.07
N LEU A 305 -20.17 -9.62 -2.77
CA LEU A 305 -18.88 -8.96 -2.81
C LEU A 305 -18.49 -8.63 -4.26
N ALA A 306 -17.90 -7.45 -4.44
CA ALA A 306 -17.34 -7.02 -5.70
C ALA A 306 -15.84 -6.80 -5.55
N ILE A 307 -15.04 -7.46 -6.40
CA ILE A 307 -13.59 -7.29 -6.48
C ILE A 307 -13.28 -6.43 -7.70
N THR A 308 -12.77 -5.25 -7.39
CA THR A 308 -12.55 -4.14 -8.31
C THR A 308 -11.05 -3.90 -8.50
N GLY A 309 -10.66 -3.33 -9.63
CA GLY A 309 -9.26 -2.98 -9.90
C GLY A 309 -8.93 -2.80 -11.38
N GLU A 310 -7.72 -2.33 -11.64
CA GLU A 310 -7.20 -2.06 -12.98
C GLU A 310 -7.11 -3.33 -13.84
N PRO A 311 -7.05 -3.20 -15.19
CA PRO A 311 -6.69 -4.30 -16.07
C PRO A 311 -5.38 -4.96 -15.62
N GLY A 312 -5.36 -6.30 -15.59
CA GLY A 312 -4.17 -7.04 -15.15
C GLY A 312 -3.90 -7.04 -13.64
N ALA A 313 -4.73 -6.39 -12.81
CA ALA A 313 -4.57 -6.34 -11.35
C ALA A 313 -4.87 -7.67 -10.61
N GLY A 314 -4.90 -8.81 -11.31
CA GLY A 314 -5.10 -10.13 -10.68
C GLY A 314 -6.51 -10.42 -10.13
N LYS A 315 -7.56 -9.74 -10.62
CA LYS A 315 -8.95 -9.94 -10.15
C LYS A 315 -9.45 -11.39 -10.33
N THR A 316 -9.29 -11.94 -11.54
CA THR A 316 -9.58 -13.35 -11.85
C THR A 316 -8.79 -14.30 -10.95
N THR A 317 -7.51 -14.03 -10.74
CA THR A 317 -6.63 -14.83 -9.86
C THR A 317 -7.09 -14.78 -8.40
N GLN A 318 -7.54 -13.61 -7.93
CA GLN A 318 -8.13 -13.45 -6.60
C GLN A 318 -9.43 -14.25 -6.47
N LEU A 319 -10.28 -14.23 -7.51
CA LEU A 319 -11.52 -15.01 -7.55
C LEU A 319 -11.24 -16.52 -7.53
N GLN A 320 -10.21 -16.98 -8.25
CA GLN A 320 -9.72 -18.37 -8.20
C GLN A 320 -9.29 -18.76 -6.78
N LYS A 321 -8.50 -17.90 -6.11
CA LYS A 321 -8.07 -18.16 -4.73
C LYS A 321 -9.21 -18.19 -3.72
N ILE A 322 -10.22 -17.36 -3.92
CA ILE A 322 -11.43 -17.43 -3.10
C ILE A 322 -12.12 -18.79 -3.28
N GLY A 323 -12.27 -19.28 -4.50
CA GLY A 323 -12.88 -20.59 -4.73
C GLY A 323 -12.07 -21.74 -4.13
N ASP A 324 -10.73 -21.72 -4.23
CA ASP A 324 -9.86 -22.71 -3.59
C ASP A 324 -10.00 -22.69 -2.06
N TRP A 325 -10.02 -21.49 -1.48
CA TRP A 325 -10.19 -21.33 -0.04
C TRP A 325 -11.57 -21.79 0.44
N VAL A 326 -12.65 -21.43 -0.27
CA VAL A 326 -14.02 -21.89 0.04
C VAL A 326 -14.09 -23.41 -0.03
N TRP A 327 -13.47 -24.01 -1.03
CA TRP A 327 -13.42 -25.46 -1.18
C TRP A 327 -12.69 -26.15 -0.01
N ALA A 328 -11.54 -25.61 0.39
CA ALA A 328 -10.72 -26.16 1.47
C ALA A 328 -11.39 -26.02 2.85
N GLU A 329 -12.00 -24.87 3.13
CA GLU A 329 -12.52 -24.53 4.45
C GLU A 329 -14.02 -24.81 4.62
N MET A 330 -14.77 -24.99 3.52
CA MET A 330 -16.22 -25.21 3.53
C MET A 330 -16.64 -26.31 2.54
N PRO A 331 -16.26 -27.57 2.79
CA PRO A 331 -16.44 -28.68 1.85
C PRO A 331 -17.92 -29.05 1.59
N GLU A 332 -18.87 -28.59 2.40
CA GLU A 332 -20.31 -28.77 2.16
C GLU A 332 -20.91 -27.77 1.16
N ASN A 333 -20.13 -26.80 0.67
CA ASN A 333 -20.57 -25.77 -0.26
C ASN A 333 -20.24 -26.11 -1.72
N LEU A 334 -21.10 -25.67 -2.63
CA LEU A 334 -20.89 -25.77 -4.07
C LEU A 334 -20.31 -24.45 -4.60
N VAL A 335 -19.13 -24.51 -5.21
CA VAL A 335 -18.53 -23.38 -5.93
C VAL A 335 -18.89 -23.49 -7.40
N ILE A 336 -19.54 -22.46 -7.94
CA ILE A 336 -19.92 -22.35 -9.35
C ILE A 336 -19.18 -21.15 -9.92
N TRP A 337 -18.31 -21.40 -10.89
CA TRP A 337 -17.65 -20.37 -11.67
C TRP A 337 -18.40 -20.09 -12.97
N VAL A 338 -18.60 -18.81 -13.30
CA VAL A 338 -19.15 -18.36 -14.58
C VAL A 338 -18.26 -17.23 -15.11
N SER A 339 -17.63 -17.44 -16.26
CA SER A 339 -17.09 -16.34 -17.06
C SER A 339 -18.25 -15.58 -17.68
N LEU A 340 -18.40 -14.30 -17.38
CA LEU A 340 -19.53 -13.51 -17.88
C LEU A 340 -19.41 -13.22 -19.38
N ALA A 341 -18.19 -13.25 -19.93
CA ALA A 341 -17.96 -13.24 -21.38
C ALA A 341 -18.65 -14.42 -22.09
N ASP A 342 -18.80 -15.57 -21.43
CA ASP A 342 -19.42 -16.78 -22.00
C ASP A 342 -20.96 -16.73 -22.02
N LEU A 343 -21.58 -15.73 -21.38
CA LEU A 343 -23.04 -15.57 -21.39
C LEU A 343 -23.55 -15.28 -22.81
N GLN A 344 -22.77 -14.56 -23.64
CA GLN A 344 -23.13 -14.22 -25.02
C GLN A 344 -24.58 -13.68 -25.15
N GLY A 345 -24.99 -12.82 -24.21
CA GLY A 345 -26.33 -12.23 -24.16
C GLY A 345 -27.45 -13.12 -23.60
N ARG A 346 -27.14 -14.33 -23.08
CA ARG A 346 -28.11 -15.18 -22.36
C ARG A 346 -28.26 -14.73 -20.91
N ARG A 347 -29.42 -15.03 -20.31
CA ARG A 347 -29.63 -14.81 -18.88
C ARG A 347 -28.85 -15.83 -18.04
N LEU A 348 -28.37 -15.40 -16.88
CA LEU A 348 -27.59 -16.20 -15.95
C LEU A 348 -28.37 -17.44 -15.43
N ASP A 349 -29.66 -17.31 -15.13
CA ASP A 349 -30.51 -18.42 -14.70
C ASP A 349 -30.65 -19.50 -15.77
N GLU A 350 -30.88 -19.10 -17.02
CA GLU A 350 -30.89 -19.99 -18.17
C GLU A 350 -29.52 -20.64 -18.39
N TYR A 351 -28.42 -19.88 -18.33
CA TYR A 351 -27.07 -20.41 -18.48
C TYR A 351 -26.77 -21.50 -17.45
N LEU A 352 -27.14 -21.29 -16.19
CA LEU A 352 -26.91 -22.24 -15.10
C LEU A 352 -27.66 -23.56 -15.33
N LEU A 353 -28.92 -23.51 -15.77
CA LEU A 353 -29.74 -24.70 -16.00
C LEU A 353 -29.41 -25.40 -17.33
N ASP A 354 -29.24 -24.63 -18.41
CA ASP A 354 -29.12 -25.18 -19.75
C ASP A 354 -27.71 -25.48 -20.21
N ARG A 355 -26.69 -24.86 -19.63
CA ARG A 355 -25.29 -25.07 -20.02
C ARG A 355 -24.49 -25.65 -18.87
N TRP A 356 -24.35 -24.89 -17.78
CA TRP A 356 -23.50 -25.29 -16.66
C TRP A 356 -23.94 -26.64 -16.08
N LEU A 357 -25.24 -26.83 -15.83
CA LEU A 357 -25.76 -28.07 -15.25
C LEU A 357 -25.64 -29.27 -16.19
N LYS A 358 -25.81 -29.07 -17.51
CA LYS A 358 -25.59 -30.13 -18.52
C LYS A 358 -24.13 -30.56 -18.56
N ASP A 359 -23.21 -29.60 -18.51
CA ASP A 359 -21.77 -29.83 -18.53
C ASP A 359 -21.29 -30.52 -17.25
N ALA A 360 -21.82 -30.11 -16.09
CA ALA A 360 -21.52 -30.72 -14.80
C ALA A 360 -21.97 -32.19 -14.74
N LEU A 361 -23.16 -32.50 -15.25
CA LEU A 361 -23.71 -33.85 -15.28
C LEU A 361 -23.21 -34.70 -16.46
N GLN A 362 -22.57 -34.07 -17.46
CA GLN A 362 -22.16 -34.70 -18.73
C GLN A 362 -23.32 -35.39 -19.47
N VAL A 363 -24.48 -34.72 -19.54
CA VAL A 363 -25.69 -35.25 -20.19
C VAL A 363 -26.23 -34.29 -21.25
N ALA A 364 -26.81 -34.85 -22.31
CA ALA A 364 -27.45 -34.07 -23.36
C ALA A 364 -28.74 -33.35 -22.89
N ARG A 365 -29.44 -33.91 -21.89
CA ARG A 365 -30.67 -33.34 -21.32
C ARG A 365 -30.78 -33.66 -19.83
N VAL A 366 -31.05 -32.64 -19.02
CA VAL A 366 -31.27 -32.78 -17.57
C VAL A 366 -32.71 -33.21 -17.31
N LYS A 367 -32.93 -34.00 -16.26
CA LYS A 367 -34.28 -34.39 -15.80
C LYS A 367 -34.88 -33.28 -14.96
N GLU A 368 -36.19 -33.04 -15.08
CA GLU A 368 -36.91 -32.01 -14.32
C GLU A 368 -36.71 -32.15 -12.79
N ASP A 369 -36.70 -33.38 -12.25
CA ASP A 369 -36.45 -33.62 -10.82
C ASP A 369 -35.04 -33.18 -10.39
N THR A 370 -34.05 -33.28 -11.29
CA THR A 370 -32.66 -32.87 -11.04
C THR A 370 -32.51 -31.35 -11.09
N GLU A 371 -33.19 -30.67 -12.03
CA GLU A 371 -33.26 -29.21 -12.08
C GLU A 371 -33.94 -28.65 -10.82
N ALA A 372 -35.07 -29.25 -10.41
CA ALA A 372 -35.76 -28.86 -9.18
C ALA A 372 -34.87 -29.04 -7.94
N ASN A 373 -34.12 -30.15 -7.86
CA ASN A 373 -33.17 -30.39 -6.78
C ASN A 373 -32.02 -29.37 -6.78
N PHE A 374 -31.51 -28.99 -7.95
CA PHE A 374 -30.46 -27.97 -8.10
C PHE A 374 -30.94 -26.61 -7.62
N VAL A 375 -32.14 -26.19 -8.02
CA VAL A 375 -32.76 -24.93 -7.57
C VAL A 375 -32.99 -24.94 -6.06
N GLU A 376 -33.38 -26.08 -5.47
CA GLU A 376 -33.54 -26.19 -4.02
C GLU A 376 -32.19 -26.14 -3.29
N PHE A 377 -31.13 -26.69 -3.90
CA PHE A 377 -29.79 -26.58 -3.36
C PHE A 377 -29.29 -25.13 -3.33
N PHE A 378 -29.62 -24.31 -4.34
CA PHE A 378 -29.39 -22.86 -4.30
C PHE A 378 -30.07 -22.18 -3.12
N LYS A 379 -31.33 -22.53 -2.83
CA LYS A 379 -32.09 -21.96 -1.70
C LYS A 379 -31.54 -22.36 -0.34
N SER A 380 -30.67 -23.37 -0.25
CA SER A 380 -30.01 -23.75 1.00
C SER A 380 -28.92 -22.77 1.46
N GLY A 381 -28.53 -21.80 0.62
CA GLY A 381 -27.49 -20.82 0.93
C GLY A 381 -26.05 -21.37 0.89
N ARG A 382 -25.88 -22.59 0.35
CA ARG A 382 -24.58 -23.30 0.23
C ARG A 382 -23.90 -23.14 -1.12
N VAL A 383 -24.47 -22.34 -2.02
CA VAL A 383 -23.88 -22.08 -3.33
C VAL A 383 -23.09 -20.79 -3.31
N TRP A 384 -21.83 -20.85 -3.73
CA TRP A 384 -20.98 -19.71 -4.02
C TRP A 384 -20.91 -19.53 -5.54
N LEU A 385 -21.42 -18.40 -6.01
CA LEU A 385 -21.43 -18.04 -7.41
C LEU A 385 -20.33 -17.01 -7.67
N LEU A 386 -19.27 -17.46 -8.33
CA LEU A 386 -18.11 -16.68 -8.72
C LEU A 386 -18.29 -16.22 -10.17
N LEU A 387 -18.53 -14.92 -10.36
CA LEU A 387 -18.82 -14.30 -11.65
C LEU A 387 -17.63 -13.47 -12.12
N ASP A 388 -16.89 -13.96 -13.11
CA ASP A 388 -15.69 -13.29 -13.60
C ASP A 388 -15.98 -12.37 -14.79
N GLY A 389 -15.51 -11.13 -14.71
CA GLY A 389 -15.48 -10.18 -15.84
C GLY A 389 -16.81 -9.50 -16.15
N VAL A 390 -17.43 -8.80 -15.20
CA VAL A 390 -18.65 -8.02 -15.49
C VAL A 390 -18.41 -6.99 -16.59
N ASP A 391 -17.20 -6.41 -16.65
CA ASP A 391 -16.79 -5.48 -17.70
C ASP A 391 -16.62 -6.12 -19.08
N GLU A 392 -16.62 -7.44 -19.20
CA GLU A 392 -16.44 -8.19 -20.46
C GLU A 392 -17.77 -8.66 -21.07
N MET A 393 -18.89 -8.26 -20.45
CA MET A 393 -20.25 -8.47 -20.96
C MET A 393 -20.53 -7.60 -22.20
N ALA A 394 -21.27 -8.15 -23.17
CA ALA A 394 -21.56 -7.47 -24.44
C ALA A 394 -22.61 -6.35 -24.33
N GLU A 395 -23.26 -6.23 -23.18
CA GLU A 395 -24.35 -5.31 -22.90
C GLU A 395 -23.87 -3.86 -22.72
N ALA A 396 -24.73 -2.91 -23.09
CA ALA A 396 -24.43 -1.48 -22.97
C ALA A 396 -24.28 -0.99 -21.52
N ASN A 397 -24.92 -1.68 -20.55
CA ASN A 397 -24.77 -1.40 -19.11
C ASN A 397 -24.69 -2.72 -18.31
N PRO A 398 -23.49 -3.32 -18.25
CA PRO A 398 -23.35 -4.67 -17.73
C PRO A 398 -23.66 -4.76 -16.22
N LEU A 399 -23.37 -3.72 -15.44
CA LEU A 399 -23.69 -3.68 -13.99
C LEU A 399 -25.19 -3.67 -13.72
N SER A 400 -25.96 -2.92 -14.51
CA SER A 400 -27.43 -2.91 -14.38
C SER A 400 -28.03 -4.25 -14.77
N ASP A 401 -27.50 -4.87 -15.82
CA ASP A 401 -28.05 -6.11 -16.35
C ASP A 401 -27.71 -7.30 -15.47
N ILE A 402 -26.49 -7.42 -14.97
CA ILE A 402 -26.15 -8.48 -14.00
C ILE A 402 -26.93 -8.32 -12.69
N ALA A 403 -27.14 -7.10 -12.22
CA ALA A 403 -27.95 -6.85 -11.01
C ALA A 403 -29.39 -7.36 -11.15
N LYS A 404 -30.01 -7.21 -12.34
CA LYS A 404 -31.35 -7.75 -12.62
C LYS A 404 -31.35 -9.28 -12.69
N GLN A 405 -30.26 -9.87 -13.18
CA GLN A 405 -30.12 -11.31 -13.34
C GLN A 405 -29.86 -12.03 -12.01
N ILE A 406 -29.26 -11.36 -11.02
CA ILE A 406 -29.13 -11.87 -9.64
C ILE A 406 -30.46 -11.69 -8.88
N SER A 407 -31.49 -12.37 -9.34
CA SER A 407 -32.84 -12.34 -8.78
C SER A 407 -33.43 -13.75 -8.65
N GLY A 408 -34.60 -13.88 -8.01
CA GLY A 408 -35.27 -15.16 -7.82
C GLY A 408 -34.45 -16.15 -6.97
N TRP A 409 -34.29 -17.39 -7.45
CA TRP A 409 -33.54 -18.44 -6.75
C TRP A 409 -32.03 -18.22 -6.79
N VAL A 410 -31.51 -17.53 -7.81
CA VAL A 410 -30.08 -17.19 -7.94
C VAL A 410 -29.65 -16.23 -6.83
N ALA A 411 -30.54 -15.34 -6.38
CA ALA A 411 -30.27 -14.39 -5.30
C ALA A 411 -29.99 -15.02 -3.93
N GLN A 412 -30.27 -16.33 -3.76
CA GLN A 412 -29.99 -17.09 -2.54
C GLN A 412 -28.54 -17.59 -2.46
N ALA A 413 -27.78 -17.55 -3.57
CA ALA A 413 -26.37 -17.85 -3.57
C ALA A 413 -25.56 -16.71 -2.93
N ARG A 414 -24.38 -17.05 -2.40
CA ARG A 414 -23.35 -16.05 -2.09
C ARG A 414 -22.68 -15.66 -3.40
N VAL A 415 -22.71 -14.39 -3.75
CA VAL A 415 -22.23 -13.90 -5.04
C VAL A 415 -20.94 -13.11 -4.84
N ILE A 416 -19.90 -13.49 -5.58
CA ILE A 416 -18.68 -12.71 -5.70
C ILE A 416 -18.46 -12.45 -7.17
N LEU A 417 -18.24 -11.20 -7.54
CA LEU A 417 -17.99 -10.84 -8.92
C LEU A 417 -16.75 -9.96 -9.07
N THR A 418 -16.13 -10.02 -10.24
CA THR A 418 -15.00 -9.15 -10.60
C THR A 418 -15.45 -8.11 -11.62
N CYS A 419 -14.91 -6.90 -11.52
CA CYS A 419 -15.20 -5.81 -12.45
C CYS A 419 -14.01 -4.87 -12.54
N ARG A 420 -13.77 -4.27 -13.71
CA ARG A 420 -12.87 -3.10 -13.79
C ARG A 420 -13.40 -1.93 -12.98
N GLN A 421 -12.48 -1.17 -12.40
CA GLN A 421 -12.77 -0.07 -11.49
C GLN A 421 -13.58 1.05 -12.16
N ASN A 422 -13.16 1.46 -13.34
CA ASN A 422 -13.83 2.48 -14.15
C ASN A 422 -15.27 2.11 -14.54
N VAL A 423 -15.53 0.85 -14.87
CA VAL A 423 -16.90 0.36 -15.14
C VAL A 423 -17.74 0.44 -13.86
N TRP A 424 -17.16 0.03 -12.73
CA TRP A 424 -17.80 0.09 -11.41
C TRP A 424 -18.17 1.51 -10.97
N ASP A 425 -17.30 2.47 -11.26
CA ASP A 425 -17.38 3.86 -10.79
C ASP A 425 -18.14 4.78 -11.77
N ALA A 426 -18.55 4.30 -12.96
CA ALA A 426 -19.23 5.06 -14.02
C ALA A 426 -20.66 5.60 -13.69
N GLY A 427 -21.04 5.69 -12.42
CA GLY A 427 -22.26 6.37 -11.94
C GLY A 427 -23.59 5.63 -12.10
N ASN A 428 -23.66 4.59 -12.94
CA ASN A 428 -24.87 3.77 -13.17
C ASN A 428 -24.82 2.39 -12.48
N ASN A 429 -24.09 2.28 -11.38
CA ASN A 429 -23.96 1.02 -10.64
C ASN A 429 -25.24 0.72 -9.85
N HIS A 430 -25.91 -0.40 -10.16
CA HIS A 430 -27.15 -0.85 -9.50
C HIS A 430 -26.92 -1.88 -8.38
N LEU A 431 -25.66 -2.28 -8.14
CA LEU A 431 -25.25 -3.27 -7.14
C LEU A 431 -24.98 -2.60 -5.77
N TYR A 432 -25.91 -1.78 -5.28
CA TYR A 432 -25.73 -0.98 -4.07
C TYR A 432 -25.57 -1.82 -2.79
N ASP A 433 -26.08 -3.06 -2.82
CA ASP A 433 -26.04 -4.05 -1.75
C ASP A 433 -24.72 -4.86 -1.70
N PHE A 434 -23.78 -4.58 -2.60
CA PHE A 434 -22.47 -5.22 -2.61
C PHE A 434 -21.46 -4.47 -1.72
N ASP A 435 -20.68 -5.23 -0.96
CA ASP A 435 -19.44 -4.74 -0.35
C ASP A 435 -18.33 -4.73 -1.40
N VAL A 436 -17.57 -3.63 -1.49
CA VAL A 436 -16.64 -3.40 -2.59
C VAL A 436 -15.22 -3.41 -2.06
N TYR A 437 -14.42 -4.32 -2.63
CA TYR A 437 -13.00 -4.48 -2.34
C TYR A 437 -12.19 -4.19 -3.59
N ARG A 438 -11.04 -3.54 -3.42
CA ARG A 438 -10.12 -3.24 -4.53
C ARG A 438 -8.81 -3.99 -4.37
N ASN A 439 -8.34 -4.64 -5.44
CA ASN A 439 -6.98 -5.17 -5.52
C ASN A 439 -5.97 -4.02 -5.60
N LEU A 440 -4.99 -4.03 -4.71
CA LEU A 440 -3.85 -3.12 -4.72
C LEU A 440 -2.73 -3.67 -5.60
N ASP A 441 -1.89 -2.79 -6.14
CA ASP A 441 -0.64 -3.18 -6.81
C ASP A 441 0.34 -3.82 -5.82
N TRP A 442 1.22 -4.67 -6.34
CA TRP A 442 2.27 -5.28 -5.52
C TRP A 442 3.25 -4.24 -4.97
N THR A 443 3.78 -4.53 -3.79
CA THR A 443 4.97 -3.82 -3.28
C THR A 443 6.23 -4.28 -4.02
N PRO A 444 7.32 -3.50 -4.03
CA PRO A 444 8.59 -3.94 -4.62
C PRO A 444 9.08 -5.29 -4.06
N GLY A 445 8.86 -5.54 -2.77
CA GLY A 445 9.18 -6.84 -2.16
C GLY A 445 8.33 -7.99 -2.72
N GLN A 446 7.04 -7.77 -2.96
CA GLN A 446 6.15 -8.77 -3.57
C GLN A 446 6.50 -9.03 -5.04
N VAL A 447 6.89 -8.00 -5.80
CA VAL A 447 7.40 -8.15 -7.17
C VAL A 447 8.60 -9.11 -7.18
N ASN A 448 9.57 -8.90 -6.29
CA ASN A 448 10.74 -9.78 -6.18
C ASN A 448 10.36 -11.21 -5.80
N GLN A 449 9.38 -11.41 -4.92
CA GLN A 449 8.88 -12.75 -4.58
C GLN A 449 8.27 -13.46 -5.79
N VAL A 450 7.49 -12.76 -6.62
CA VAL A 450 6.92 -13.34 -7.85
C VAL A 450 8.02 -13.68 -8.84
N ILE A 451 9.04 -12.83 -8.99
CA ILE A 451 10.21 -13.13 -9.83
C ILE A 451 10.94 -14.38 -9.32
N ASP A 452 11.25 -14.45 -8.03
CA ASP A 452 11.95 -15.61 -7.45
C ASP A 452 11.16 -16.91 -7.66
N LYS A 453 9.84 -16.84 -7.51
CA LYS A 453 8.91 -17.96 -7.77
C LYS A 453 8.86 -18.36 -9.26
N TRP A 454 8.71 -17.38 -10.15
CA TRP A 454 8.64 -17.60 -11.60
C TRP A 454 9.90 -18.26 -12.14
N PHE A 455 11.07 -17.85 -11.62
CA PHE A 455 12.37 -18.39 -12.00
C PHE A 455 12.90 -19.44 -11.03
N GLY A 456 12.03 -20.16 -10.31
CA GLY A 456 12.45 -21.17 -9.32
C GLY A 456 13.38 -22.26 -9.88
N GLU A 457 13.19 -22.64 -11.16
CA GLU A 457 14.08 -23.60 -11.85
C GLU A 457 15.40 -22.97 -12.32
N ASN A 458 15.49 -21.64 -12.40
CA ASN A 458 16.71 -20.90 -12.74
C ASN A 458 16.85 -19.61 -11.90
N PRO A 459 17.16 -19.73 -10.60
CA PRO A 459 17.18 -18.57 -9.69
C PRO A 459 18.16 -17.48 -10.11
N ALA A 460 19.27 -17.85 -10.76
CA ALA A 460 20.26 -16.91 -11.27
C ALA A 460 19.63 -15.90 -12.25
N ARG A 461 18.77 -16.38 -13.17
CA ARG A 461 18.05 -15.50 -14.11
C ARG A 461 17.10 -14.54 -13.38
N GLY A 462 16.39 -15.02 -12.36
CA GLY A 462 15.51 -14.17 -11.54
C GLY A 462 16.29 -13.07 -10.82
N LYS A 463 17.46 -13.39 -10.27
CA LYS A 463 18.35 -12.41 -9.63
C LYS A 463 18.90 -11.38 -10.60
N THR A 464 19.25 -11.75 -11.82
CA THR A 464 19.66 -10.80 -12.85
C THR A 464 18.52 -9.84 -13.24
N LEU A 465 17.29 -10.34 -13.38
CA LEU A 465 16.12 -9.49 -13.65
C LEU A 465 15.86 -8.49 -12.50
N GLN A 466 15.96 -8.94 -11.25
CA GLN A 466 15.81 -8.06 -10.07
C GLN A 466 16.88 -6.97 -10.05
N ALA A 467 18.14 -7.33 -10.29
CA ALA A 467 19.24 -6.38 -10.35
C ALA A 467 19.06 -5.34 -11.48
N GLU A 468 18.51 -5.77 -12.63
CA GLU A 468 18.21 -4.88 -13.75
C GLU A 468 17.10 -3.88 -13.42
N LEU A 469 16.04 -4.34 -12.73
CA LEU A 469 14.95 -3.48 -12.29
C LEU A 469 15.38 -2.44 -11.25
N GLU A 470 16.38 -2.73 -10.41
CA GLU A 470 16.88 -1.81 -9.38
C GLU A 470 17.85 -0.74 -9.92
N LYS A 471 18.24 -0.79 -11.20
CA LYS A 471 19.07 0.26 -11.82
C LYS A 471 18.34 1.61 -11.87
N SER A 472 19.11 2.69 -11.75
CA SER A 472 18.61 4.07 -11.90
C SER A 472 18.10 4.31 -13.32
N GLY A 473 16.97 5.02 -13.48
CA GLY A 473 16.32 5.27 -14.77
C GLY A 473 15.27 4.21 -15.16
N LYS A 474 15.05 3.22 -14.30
CA LYS A 474 14.05 2.17 -14.47
C LYS A 474 12.83 2.36 -13.55
N GLU A 475 12.68 3.52 -12.90
CA GLU A 475 11.63 3.83 -11.93
C GLU A 475 10.22 3.64 -12.52
N ARG A 476 10.01 4.08 -13.77
CA ARG A 476 8.74 3.86 -14.49
C ARG A 476 8.46 2.39 -14.76
N ILE A 477 9.49 1.61 -15.07
CA ILE A 477 9.34 0.16 -15.31
C ILE A 477 9.05 -0.54 -13.98
N ARG A 478 9.77 -0.18 -12.91
CA ARG A 478 9.52 -0.68 -11.56
C ARG A 478 8.09 -0.42 -11.11
N ASP A 479 7.57 0.78 -11.35
CA ASP A 479 6.18 1.09 -11.02
C ASP A 479 5.21 0.31 -11.91
N ALA A 480 5.49 0.23 -13.21
CA ALA A 480 4.65 -0.51 -14.15
C ALA A 480 4.52 -2.00 -13.78
N VAL A 481 5.59 -2.65 -13.34
CA VAL A 481 5.62 -4.09 -13.01
C VAL A 481 5.04 -4.41 -11.62
N ARG A 482 4.59 -3.41 -10.87
CA ARG A 482 3.75 -3.66 -9.67
C ARG A 482 2.38 -4.23 -10.05
N ASN A 483 1.97 -4.04 -11.31
CA ASN A 483 0.81 -4.70 -11.90
C ASN A 483 1.14 -6.16 -12.28
N PRO A 484 0.36 -7.15 -11.82
CA PRO A 484 0.63 -8.56 -12.06
C PRO A 484 0.82 -9.00 -13.50
N LEU A 485 -0.02 -8.49 -14.40
CA LEU A 485 0.08 -8.82 -15.82
C LEU A 485 1.36 -8.26 -16.44
N ARG A 486 1.75 -7.03 -16.08
CA ARG A 486 2.99 -6.42 -16.63
C ARG A 486 4.23 -7.14 -16.15
N LEU A 487 4.27 -7.55 -14.89
CA LEU A 487 5.36 -8.40 -14.40
C LEU A 487 5.39 -9.74 -15.13
N THR A 488 4.22 -10.36 -15.35
CA THR A 488 4.12 -11.62 -16.11
C THR A 488 4.67 -11.46 -17.53
N LEU A 489 4.33 -10.38 -18.23
CA LEU A 489 4.85 -10.07 -19.56
C LEU A 489 6.37 -9.84 -19.53
N LEU A 490 6.88 -9.15 -18.51
CA LEU A 490 8.32 -8.95 -18.31
C LEU A 490 9.06 -10.27 -18.07
N CYS A 491 8.57 -11.10 -17.14
CA CYS A 491 9.15 -12.39 -16.82
C CYS A 491 9.15 -13.35 -18.03
N ARG A 492 8.06 -13.36 -18.82
CA ARG A 492 7.99 -14.13 -20.06
C ARG A 492 8.98 -13.63 -21.10
N THR A 493 9.06 -12.31 -21.29
CA THR A 493 10.02 -11.70 -22.23
C THR A 493 11.46 -12.07 -21.86
N TRP A 494 11.76 -12.04 -20.55
CA TRP A 494 13.04 -12.46 -19.99
C TRP A 494 13.32 -13.97 -20.14
N LEU A 495 12.29 -14.80 -20.31
CA LEU A 495 12.41 -16.25 -20.49
C LEU A 495 12.85 -16.64 -21.92
N GLN A 496 12.34 -15.95 -22.94
CA GLN A 496 12.49 -16.33 -24.36
C GLN A 496 13.88 -16.09 -24.96
N ARG A 497 14.69 -15.24 -24.35
CA ARG A 497 16.06 -14.95 -24.82
C ARG A 497 17.04 -15.31 -23.72
N GLU A 498 18.15 -15.96 -24.06
CA GLU A 498 19.19 -16.30 -23.11
C GLU A 498 19.86 -15.02 -22.57
N GLY A 499 19.32 -14.47 -21.48
CA GLY A 499 20.05 -13.57 -20.58
C GLY A 499 20.10 -12.08 -20.92
N GLU A 500 19.39 -11.56 -21.93
CA GLU A 500 19.40 -10.12 -22.24
C GLU A 500 18.00 -9.56 -22.48
N LEU A 501 17.67 -8.46 -21.79
CA LEU A 501 16.55 -7.61 -22.18
C LEU A 501 16.81 -7.00 -23.55
N PRO A 502 15.76 -6.54 -24.23
CA PRO A 502 15.94 -5.69 -25.39
C PRO A 502 16.83 -4.50 -25.05
N GLU A 503 17.67 -4.11 -25.99
CA GLU A 503 18.68 -3.06 -25.76
C GLU A 503 18.04 -1.69 -25.53
N THR A 504 16.80 -1.52 -25.98
CA THR A 504 16.04 -0.27 -25.91
C THR A 504 14.68 -0.51 -25.28
N LYS A 505 14.13 0.53 -24.64
CA LYS A 505 12.76 0.51 -24.10
C LYS A 505 11.74 0.26 -25.19
N ALA A 506 11.92 0.82 -26.38
CA ALA A 506 10.99 0.67 -27.49
C ALA A 506 10.85 -0.80 -27.93
N GLN A 507 11.96 -1.54 -27.97
CA GLN A 507 11.92 -2.97 -28.27
C GLN A 507 11.23 -3.77 -27.14
N LEU A 508 11.40 -3.38 -25.87
CA LEU A 508 10.67 -3.99 -24.75
C LEU A 508 9.15 -3.79 -24.88
N TYR A 509 8.70 -2.57 -25.16
CA TYR A 509 7.27 -2.29 -25.32
C TYR A 509 6.67 -2.94 -26.58
N ARG A 510 7.46 -3.09 -27.65
CA ARG A 510 7.08 -3.92 -28.80
C ARG A 510 6.83 -5.37 -28.40
N GLN A 511 7.74 -5.95 -27.61
CA GLN A 511 7.59 -7.33 -27.16
C GLN A 511 6.40 -7.50 -26.21
N PHE A 512 6.12 -6.53 -25.34
CA PHE A 512 4.89 -6.53 -24.55
C PHE A 512 3.64 -6.48 -25.42
N THR A 513 3.65 -5.68 -26.48
CA THR A 513 2.56 -5.57 -27.45
C THR A 513 2.33 -6.90 -28.17
N GLU A 514 3.39 -7.52 -28.69
CA GLU A 514 3.32 -8.85 -29.34
C GLU A 514 2.82 -9.94 -28.38
N ALA A 515 3.33 -9.96 -27.15
CA ALA A 515 2.92 -10.91 -26.11
C ALA A 515 1.46 -10.71 -25.69
N PHE A 516 0.98 -9.46 -25.64
CA PHE A 516 -0.40 -9.13 -25.33
C PHE A 516 -1.37 -9.65 -26.39
N TYR A 517 -1.05 -9.49 -27.68
CA TYR A 517 -1.88 -10.06 -28.75
C TYR A 517 -1.92 -11.60 -28.71
N LEU A 518 -0.80 -12.25 -28.39
CA LEU A 518 -0.77 -13.71 -28.22
C LEU A 518 -1.66 -14.16 -27.06
N TRP A 519 -1.61 -13.44 -25.94
CA TRP A 519 -2.46 -13.72 -24.79
C TRP A 519 -3.96 -13.63 -25.11
N LYS A 520 -4.34 -12.61 -25.88
CA LYS A 520 -5.75 -12.36 -26.25
C LYS A 520 -6.23 -13.18 -27.44
N GLN A 521 -5.37 -13.96 -28.10
CA GLN A 521 -5.69 -14.64 -29.35
C GLN A 521 -6.80 -15.69 -29.23
N GLU A 522 -6.94 -16.36 -28.09
CA GLU A 522 -7.99 -17.37 -27.87
C GLU A 522 -9.39 -16.74 -27.73
N SER A 523 -9.47 -15.57 -27.09
CA SER A 523 -10.74 -14.85 -26.87
C SER A 523 -11.08 -13.93 -28.04
N PHE A 524 -10.06 -13.31 -28.65
CA PHE A 524 -10.17 -12.32 -29.71
C PHE A 524 -9.16 -12.62 -30.83
N PRO A 525 -9.50 -13.53 -31.75
CA PRO A 525 -8.62 -13.90 -32.86
C PRO A 525 -8.37 -12.68 -33.76
N THR A 526 -7.09 -12.37 -34.00
CA THR A 526 -6.66 -11.25 -34.85
C THR A 526 -5.61 -11.70 -35.85
N THR A 527 -5.73 -11.22 -37.09
CA THR A 527 -4.76 -11.39 -38.17
C THR A 527 -3.61 -10.39 -38.04
N GLY A 528 -2.48 -10.66 -38.70
CA GLY A 528 -1.34 -9.73 -38.69
C GLY A 528 -1.63 -8.38 -39.38
N GLU A 529 -2.61 -8.31 -40.28
CA GLU A 529 -2.99 -7.06 -40.95
C GLU A 529 -3.86 -6.19 -40.04
N GLU A 530 -4.86 -6.78 -39.39
CA GLU A 530 -5.71 -6.09 -38.40
C GLU A 530 -4.88 -5.50 -37.25
N ARG A 531 -3.87 -6.24 -36.77
CA ARG A 531 -2.96 -5.74 -35.72
C ARG A 531 -2.21 -4.48 -36.18
N ARG A 532 -1.61 -4.51 -37.38
CA ARG A 532 -0.86 -3.36 -37.91
C ARG A 532 -1.74 -2.14 -38.14
N GLU A 533 -2.95 -2.32 -38.68
CA GLU A 533 -3.88 -1.21 -38.86
C GLU A 533 -4.33 -0.61 -37.52
N LEU A 534 -4.59 -1.47 -36.54
CA LEU A 534 -4.98 -1.03 -35.20
C LEU A 534 -3.85 -0.28 -34.49
N GLU A 535 -2.63 -0.81 -34.50
CA GLU A 535 -1.46 -0.18 -33.89
C GLU A 535 -1.19 1.20 -34.50
N LYS A 536 -1.32 1.34 -35.82
CA LYS A 536 -1.21 2.65 -36.49
C LYS A 536 -2.25 3.64 -35.99
N ALA A 537 -3.52 3.24 -35.92
CA ALA A 537 -4.60 4.10 -35.46
C ALA A 537 -4.46 4.46 -33.96
N LEU A 538 -4.01 3.52 -33.13
CA LEU A 538 -3.67 3.78 -31.72
C LEU A 538 -2.50 4.76 -31.60
N GLY A 539 -1.50 4.67 -32.48
CA GLY A 539 -0.39 5.61 -32.54
C GLY A 539 -0.83 7.03 -32.89
N GLU A 540 -1.66 7.20 -33.91
CA GLU A 540 -2.24 8.50 -34.27
C GLU A 540 -3.07 9.09 -33.13
N LEU A 541 -3.85 8.25 -32.42
CA LEU A 541 -4.66 8.67 -31.29
C LEU A 541 -3.78 9.12 -30.11
N ALA A 542 -2.77 8.33 -29.76
CA ALA A 542 -1.84 8.63 -28.68
C ALA A 542 -1.03 9.91 -28.97
N LEU A 543 -0.57 10.08 -30.21
CA LEU A 543 0.16 11.29 -30.61
C LEU A 543 -0.71 12.56 -30.48
N ALA A 544 -1.98 12.47 -30.89
CA ALA A 544 -2.94 13.57 -30.73
C ALA A 544 -3.25 13.87 -29.25
N ALA A 545 -3.29 12.82 -28.41
CA ALA A 545 -3.55 12.94 -26.98
C ALA A 545 -2.42 13.66 -26.24
N ILE A 546 -1.17 13.26 -26.50
CA ILE A 546 0.03 13.88 -25.88
C ILE A 546 0.20 15.32 -26.35
N SER A 547 -0.22 15.64 -27.58
CA SER A 547 -0.16 16.99 -28.14
C SER A 547 -1.20 17.96 -27.57
N GLY A 548 -2.26 17.48 -26.89
CA GLY A 548 -3.35 18.32 -26.38
C GLY A 548 -3.07 18.91 -25.00
N GLU A 549 -3.56 20.13 -24.72
CA GLU A 549 -3.33 20.81 -23.43
C GLU A 549 -4.24 20.32 -22.28
N ASP A 550 -5.50 19.93 -22.57
CA ASP A 550 -6.53 19.80 -21.53
C ASP A 550 -6.74 18.38 -20.94
N SER A 551 -6.16 17.33 -21.52
CA SER A 551 -6.45 15.96 -21.07
C SER A 551 -5.45 14.90 -21.54
N ARG A 552 -4.15 15.18 -21.43
CA ARG A 552 -3.08 14.19 -21.67
C ARG A 552 -3.41 12.93 -20.86
N PHE A 553 -3.49 11.76 -21.51
CA PHE A 553 -3.92 10.48 -20.91
C PHE A 553 -5.44 10.27 -20.71
N ARG A 554 -6.28 11.20 -21.14
CA ARG A 554 -7.76 11.09 -21.13
C ARG A 554 -8.34 11.48 -22.48
N LEU A 555 -8.92 10.49 -23.15
CA LEU A 555 -9.39 10.55 -24.53
C LEU A 555 -10.92 10.61 -24.55
N THR A 556 -11.51 11.74 -24.91
CA THR A 556 -12.96 11.81 -25.11
C THR A 556 -13.41 10.86 -26.22
N HIS A 557 -14.66 10.38 -26.16
CA HIS A 557 -15.22 9.52 -27.20
C HIS A 557 -15.08 10.15 -28.58
N ARG A 558 -15.33 11.46 -28.70
CA ARG A 558 -15.12 12.19 -29.94
C ARG A 558 -13.68 12.10 -30.46
N GLN A 559 -12.67 12.22 -29.59
CA GLN A 559 -11.27 12.05 -30.00
C GLN A 559 -11.00 10.63 -30.50
N VAL A 560 -11.50 9.62 -29.79
CA VAL A 560 -11.35 8.20 -30.20
C VAL A 560 -12.00 7.95 -31.56
N CYS A 561 -13.24 8.39 -31.75
CA CYS A 561 -14.00 8.19 -32.99
C CYS A 561 -13.40 8.94 -34.18
N ASN A 562 -12.85 10.13 -33.96
CA ASN A 562 -12.20 10.90 -35.03
C ASN A 562 -10.98 10.18 -35.61
N THR A 563 -10.28 9.38 -34.80
CA THR A 563 -9.06 8.67 -35.23
C THR A 563 -9.34 7.22 -35.61
N LEU A 564 -10.05 6.45 -34.79
CA LEU A 564 -10.32 5.02 -35.05
C LEU A 564 -11.57 4.77 -35.91
N GLY A 565 -12.46 5.77 -36.04
CA GLY A 565 -13.80 5.61 -36.60
C GLY A 565 -14.77 4.89 -35.63
N ASP A 566 -16.06 4.84 -35.99
CA ASP A 566 -17.10 4.14 -35.20
C ASP A 566 -17.29 2.66 -35.60
N GLY A 567 -16.29 2.08 -36.27
CA GLY A 567 -16.37 0.76 -36.89
C GLY A 567 -15.61 -0.33 -36.13
N GLU A 568 -15.18 -1.36 -36.87
CA GLU A 568 -14.51 -2.55 -36.33
C GLU A 568 -13.24 -2.23 -35.52
N ARG A 569 -12.46 -1.20 -35.92
CA ARG A 569 -11.21 -0.84 -35.23
C ARG A 569 -11.43 -0.28 -33.83
N TYR A 570 -12.44 0.58 -33.65
CA TYR A 570 -12.81 1.08 -32.32
C TYR A 570 -13.23 -0.07 -31.41
N GLN A 571 -14.10 -0.95 -31.91
CA GLN A 571 -14.56 -2.10 -31.12
C GLN A 571 -13.40 -3.03 -30.77
N LEU A 572 -12.50 -3.30 -31.73
CA LEU A 572 -11.31 -4.13 -31.52
C LEU A 572 -10.35 -3.52 -30.48
N ALA A 573 -10.18 -2.19 -30.46
CA ALA A 573 -9.35 -1.51 -29.45
C ALA A 573 -9.90 -1.67 -28.02
N ILE A 574 -11.22 -1.66 -27.87
CA ILE A 574 -11.92 -1.86 -26.60
C ILE A 574 -11.90 -3.34 -26.18
N ASP A 575 -12.23 -4.25 -27.10
CA ASP A 575 -12.31 -5.69 -26.87
C ASP A 575 -10.96 -6.28 -26.44
N LEU A 576 -9.89 -5.87 -27.12
CA LEU A 576 -8.53 -6.25 -26.74
C LEU A 576 -8.11 -5.62 -25.41
N GLY A 577 -8.68 -4.47 -25.05
CA GLY A 577 -8.37 -3.73 -23.82
C GLY A 577 -7.26 -2.69 -23.94
N TRP A 578 -6.87 -2.33 -25.17
CA TRP A 578 -5.91 -1.24 -25.42
C TRP A 578 -6.48 0.10 -24.94
N LEU A 579 -7.76 0.36 -25.24
CA LEU A 579 -8.51 1.51 -24.75
C LEU A 579 -9.54 1.09 -23.70
N ASN A 580 -9.62 1.87 -22.62
CA ASN A 580 -10.46 1.58 -21.46
C ASN A 580 -11.30 2.80 -21.13
N GLN A 581 -12.62 2.65 -20.98
CA GLN A 581 -13.48 3.78 -20.63
C GLN A 581 -13.27 4.22 -19.17
N VAL A 582 -12.45 5.22 -18.88
CA VAL A 582 -12.08 5.68 -17.51
C VAL A 582 -13.05 6.67 -16.87
N GLY A 583 -14.12 7.07 -17.55
CA GLY A 583 -15.15 7.93 -16.97
C GLY A 583 -15.98 8.65 -18.04
N VAL A 584 -16.47 9.84 -17.68
CA VAL A 584 -17.17 10.77 -18.57
C VAL A 584 -16.50 12.14 -18.55
N ALA A 585 -16.70 12.95 -19.60
CA ALA A 585 -16.07 14.25 -19.70
C ALA A 585 -16.63 15.21 -18.64
N ALA A 586 -15.77 15.98 -17.97
CA ALA A 586 -16.17 16.91 -16.91
C ALA A 586 -17.18 17.96 -17.41
N GLU A 587 -17.03 18.37 -18.67
CA GLU A 587 -17.87 19.37 -19.34
C GLU A 587 -19.13 18.76 -19.96
N ASN A 588 -19.11 17.45 -20.22
CA ASN A 588 -20.23 16.71 -20.80
C ASN A 588 -20.33 15.29 -20.21
N PRO A 589 -21.13 15.09 -19.14
CA PRO A 589 -21.30 13.79 -18.50
C PRO A 589 -21.93 12.70 -19.37
N SER A 590 -22.41 13.04 -20.57
CA SER A 590 -22.90 12.04 -21.55
C SER A 590 -21.81 11.53 -22.49
N GLU A 591 -20.67 12.21 -22.55
CA GLU A 591 -19.53 11.83 -23.37
C GLU A 591 -18.59 10.93 -22.59
N LYS A 592 -18.36 9.72 -23.11
CA LYS A 592 -17.42 8.75 -22.53
C LYS A 592 -15.99 9.26 -22.65
N VAL A 593 -15.16 8.94 -21.66
CA VAL A 593 -13.72 9.19 -21.68
C VAL A 593 -13.00 7.86 -21.59
N TYR A 594 -11.97 7.70 -22.40
CA TYR A 594 -11.13 6.53 -22.55
C TYR A 594 -9.70 6.83 -22.15
N ALA A 595 -8.92 5.79 -21.88
CA ALA A 595 -7.49 5.89 -21.64
C ALA A 595 -6.80 4.59 -22.07
N PHE A 596 -5.51 4.68 -22.38
CA PHE A 596 -4.68 3.50 -22.46
C PHE A 596 -4.58 2.85 -21.08
N TRP A 597 -4.46 1.53 -21.02
CA TRP A 597 -4.28 0.82 -19.74
C TRP A 597 -2.95 1.10 -19.01
N HIS A 598 -1.99 1.81 -19.64
CA HIS A 598 -0.80 2.39 -18.99
C HIS A 598 -0.30 3.62 -19.77
N PRO A 599 0.21 4.69 -19.13
CA PRO A 599 0.67 5.88 -19.86
C PRO A 599 1.85 5.57 -20.78
N THR A 600 2.75 4.67 -20.37
CA THR A 600 3.89 4.32 -21.23
C THR A 600 3.51 3.54 -22.48
N PHE A 601 2.35 2.86 -22.51
CA PHE A 601 1.82 2.33 -23.77
C PHE A 601 1.31 3.44 -24.68
N GLU A 602 0.67 4.48 -24.13
CA GLU A 602 0.31 5.68 -24.90
C GLU A 602 1.57 6.37 -25.45
N GLU A 603 2.59 6.61 -24.62
CA GLU A 603 3.88 7.16 -25.04
C GLU A 603 4.57 6.30 -26.12
N TYR A 604 4.51 4.97 -26.00
CA TYR A 604 5.03 4.03 -26.99
C TYR A 604 4.28 4.09 -28.32
N PHE A 605 2.95 4.05 -28.31
CA PHE A 605 2.16 4.19 -29.53
C PHE A 605 2.35 5.56 -30.18
N ALA A 606 2.42 6.63 -29.39
CA ALA A 606 2.74 7.97 -29.90
C ALA A 606 4.13 7.99 -30.57
N ALA A 607 5.12 7.34 -29.95
CA ALA A 607 6.46 7.24 -30.53
C ALA A 607 6.44 6.48 -31.86
N LEU A 608 5.61 5.45 -32.03
CA LEU A 608 5.45 4.73 -33.31
C LEU A 608 4.84 5.59 -34.43
N ALA A 609 4.02 6.58 -34.09
CA ALA A 609 3.37 7.47 -35.05
C ALA A 609 4.24 8.65 -35.53
N VAL A 610 5.42 8.85 -34.93
CA VAL A 610 6.37 9.89 -35.37
C VAL A 610 7.34 9.30 -36.39
N ASP A 611 7.28 9.77 -37.64
CA ASP A 611 8.16 9.29 -38.72
C ASP A 611 9.52 10.02 -38.74
N ASP A 612 9.56 11.28 -38.32
CA ASP A 612 10.72 12.17 -38.48
C ASP A 612 10.95 13.00 -37.21
N TRP A 613 12.22 13.11 -36.79
CA TRP A 613 12.62 13.85 -35.59
C TRP A 613 12.34 15.36 -35.66
N HIS A 614 12.15 15.94 -36.85
CA HIS A 614 11.75 17.34 -37.01
C HIS A 614 10.39 17.63 -36.35
N PHE A 615 9.59 16.60 -36.13
CA PHE A 615 8.41 16.68 -35.27
C PHE A 615 8.79 17.15 -33.86
N PHE A 616 9.88 16.67 -33.27
CA PHE A 616 10.31 17.10 -31.94
C PHE A 616 11.06 18.44 -31.96
N LEU A 617 11.88 18.66 -32.99
CA LEU A 617 12.76 19.81 -33.06
C LEU A 617 12.83 20.39 -34.48
N THR A 618 12.41 21.64 -34.64
CA THR A 618 12.73 22.46 -35.80
C THR A 618 13.35 23.75 -35.29
N HIS A 619 14.68 23.81 -35.24
CA HIS A 619 15.41 24.89 -34.60
C HIS A 619 15.54 26.11 -35.53
N VAL A 620 15.08 27.28 -35.07
CA VAL A 620 15.18 28.57 -35.79
C VAL A 620 15.78 29.61 -34.84
N PRO A 621 17.12 29.74 -34.74
CA PRO A 621 17.78 30.48 -33.67
C PRO A 621 17.40 31.98 -33.65
N GLU A 622 17.31 32.60 -34.83
CA GLU A 622 16.96 34.02 -34.95
C GLU A 622 15.46 34.31 -34.72
N ASN A 623 14.61 33.28 -34.71
CA ASN A 623 13.17 33.41 -34.48
C ASN A 623 12.57 32.14 -33.86
N PRO A 624 12.75 31.91 -32.55
CA PRO A 624 12.25 30.71 -31.87
C PRO A 624 10.73 30.52 -31.98
N ALA A 625 9.95 31.58 -32.20
CA ALA A 625 8.51 31.47 -32.40
C ALA A 625 8.13 30.77 -33.72
N ALA A 626 9.04 30.71 -34.70
CA ALA A 626 8.85 29.96 -35.94
C ALA A 626 9.36 28.52 -35.87
N GLY A 627 10.07 28.16 -34.79
CA GLY A 627 10.57 26.82 -34.56
C GLY A 627 9.63 25.93 -33.77
N THR A 628 10.00 24.67 -33.63
CA THR A 628 9.32 23.67 -32.80
C THR A 628 10.31 23.15 -31.78
N TYR A 629 9.96 23.20 -30.49
CA TYR A 629 10.88 22.90 -29.38
C TYR A 629 10.26 21.92 -28.36
N ARG A 630 9.60 20.87 -28.87
CA ARG A 630 8.97 19.83 -28.04
C ARG A 630 9.96 19.12 -27.11
N ILE A 631 11.25 19.17 -27.46
CA ILE A 631 12.38 18.67 -26.66
C ILE A 631 12.45 19.25 -25.23
N PHE A 632 11.85 20.43 -24.97
CA PHE A 632 11.82 21.05 -23.64
C PHE A 632 10.49 20.84 -22.89
N GLU A 633 9.48 20.26 -23.54
CA GLU A 633 8.22 19.94 -22.89
C GLU A 633 8.30 18.56 -22.26
N LYS A 634 8.09 18.48 -20.94
CA LYS A 634 8.23 17.25 -20.14
C LYS A 634 7.48 16.04 -20.71
N GLN A 635 6.33 16.28 -21.37
CA GLN A 635 5.47 15.24 -21.94
C GLN A 635 6.11 14.46 -23.10
N TRP A 636 7.04 15.07 -23.84
CA TRP A 636 7.68 14.44 -24.99
C TRP A 636 8.94 13.67 -24.64
N LYS A 637 9.48 13.83 -23.43
CA LYS A 637 10.75 13.21 -23.04
C LYS A 637 10.75 11.70 -23.27
N GLU A 638 9.77 10.97 -22.75
CA GLU A 638 9.72 9.51 -22.92
C GLU A 638 9.38 9.10 -24.35
N VAL A 639 8.53 9.86 -25.06
CA VAL A 639 8.22 9.64 -26.47
C VAL A 639 9.49 9.76 -27.33
N ILE A 640 10.34 10.75 -27.05
CA ILE A 640 11.64 10.96 -27.71
C ILE A 640 12.59 9.79 -27.45
N LEU A 641 12.70 9.35 -26.20
CA LEU A 641 13.55 8.20 -25.84
C LEU A 641 13.06 6.91 -26.51
N LEU A 642 11.75 6.65 -26.50
CA LEU A 642 11.15 5.52 -27.21
C LEU A 642 11.35 5.63 -28.72
N TRP A 643 11.26 6.82 -29.30
CA TRP A 643 11.52 7.04 -30.72
C TRP A 643 12.98 6.73 -31.10
N LEU A 644 13.95 7.20 -30.30
CA LEU A 644 15.37 6.87 -30.49
C LEU A 644 15.63 5.36 -30.36
N GLY A 645 14.86 4.66 -29.53
CA GLY A 645 14.95 3.22 -29.30
C GLY A 645 14.38 2.32 -30.41
N ARG A 646 13.59 2.87 -31.35
CA ARG A 646 12.89 2.12 -32.41
C ARG A 646 13.82 1.50 -33.44
N ASP A 647 13.69 0.21 -33.75
CA ASP A 647 14.54 -0.48 -34.73
C ASP A 647 14.18 -0.16 -36.19
N ASP A 648 12.96 0.32 -36.44
CA ASP A 648 12.47 0.69 -37.76
C ASP A 648 12.89 2.11 -38.21
N VAL A 649 13.35 2.96 -37.29
CA VAL A 649 13.87 4.31 -37.61
C VAL A 649 15.31 4.21 -38.14
N PRO A 650 15.64 4.78 -39.32
CA PRO A 650 16.99 4.73 -39.88
C PRO A 650 18.04 5.36 -38.97
N LYS A 651 19.20 4.71 -38.79
CA LYS A 651 20.31 5.20 -37.95
C LYS A 651 20.72 6.65 -38.27
N VAL A 652 20.74 7.01 -39.55
CA VAL A 652 21.09 8.36 -40.02
C VAL A 652 20.15 9.43 -39.46
N GLN A 653 18.85 9.13 -39.30
CA GLN A 653 17.92 10.08 -38.70
C GLN A 653 18.15 10.25 -37.21
N LYS A 654 18.48 9.15 -36.50
CA LYS A 654 18.80 9.20 -35.08
C LYS A 654 20.09 9.97 -34.83
N GLU A 655 21.13 9.74 -35.63
CA GLU A 655 22.38 10.51 -35.58
C GLU A 655 22.12 12.00 -35.80
N ALA A 656 21.40 12.36 -36.88
CA ALA A 656 21.08 13.75 -37.17
C ALA A 656 20.30 14.43 -36.04
N PHE A 657 19.39 13.72 -35.36
CA PHE A 657 18.65 14.27 -34.23
C PHE A 657 19.55 14.49 -33.01
N ILE A 658 20.39 13.51 -32.67
CA ILE A 658 21.34 13.65 -31.56
C ILE A 658 22.32 14.79 -31.83
N GLU A 659 22.86 14.90 -33.05
CA GLU A 659 23.71 16.03 -33.47
C GLU A 659 22.98 17.37 -33.31
N ALA A 660 21.73 17.47 -33.76
CA ALA A 660 20.93 18.69 -33.61
C ALA A 660 20.64 19.08 -32.14
N LEU A 661 20.59 18.12 -31.23
CA LEU A 661 20.46 18.38 -29.79
C LEU A 661 21.77 18.84 -29.16
N VAL A 662 22.90 18.33 -29.66
CA VAL A 662 24.24 18.61 -29.13
C VAL A 662 24.75 19.96 -29.62
N ASP A 663 24.51 20.27 -30.88
CA ASP A 663 24.87 21.54 -31.52
C ASP A 663 23.77 22.61 -31.35
N PHE A 664 22.89 22.46 -30.34
CA PHE A 664 21.76 23.36 -30.13
C PHE A 664 22.25 24.76 -29.71
N GLU A 665 22.08 25.74 -30.61
CA GLU A 665 22.45 27.14 -30.34
C GLU A 665 21.27 27.90 -29.70
N ASP A 666 21.36 28.21 -28.41
CA ASP A 666 20.22 28.84 -27.72
C ASP A 666 20.25 30.38 -27.72
N GLY A 667 21.39 31.00 -28.01
CA GLY A 667 21.58 32.45 -27.93
C GLY A 667 21.37 33.03 -26.51
N CYS A 668 21.37 32.20 -25.47
CA CYS A 668 20.98 32.50 -24.09
C CYS A 668 21.96 31.92 -23.05
N GLU A 669 23.27 32.14 -23.22
CA GLU A 669 24.33 31.67 -22.30
C GLU A 669 24.32 30.13 -22.10
N ASP A 670 23.97 29.37 -23.15
CA ASP A 670 24.01 27.90 -23.21
C ASP A 670 23.05 27.15 -22.25
N LEU A 671 22.16 27.86 -21.56
CA LEU A 671 21.20 27.27 -20.61
C LEU A 671 20.34 26.14 -21.24
N TYR A 672 19.76 26.40 -22.42
CA TYR A 672 18.95 25.42 -23.14
C TYR A 672 19.81 24.46 -23.96
N ALA A 673 21.02 24.87 -24.33
CA ALA A 673 22.00 23.98 -24.94
C ALA A 673 22.36 22.82 -23.97
N TYR A 674 22.58 23.08 -22.68
CA TYR A 674 22.78 22.02 -21.68
C TYR A 674 21.56 21.10 -21.54
N GLN A 675 20.34 21.65 -21.56
CA GLN A 675 19.13 20.83 -21.48
C GLN A 675 18.97 19.90 -22.69
N ALA A 676 19.21 20.40 -23.89
CA ALA A 676 19.20 19.62 -25.11
C ALA A 676 20.31 18.56 -25.10
N PHE A 677 21.50 18.92 -24.64
CA PHE A 677 22.63 18.00 -24.46
C PHE A 677 22.31 16.87 -23.48
N PHE A 678 21.69 17.16 -22.34
CA PHE A 678 21.30 16.12 -21.38
C PHE A 678 20.20 15.20 -21.93
N LEU A 679 19.32 15.71 -22.80
CA LEU A 679 18.38 14.86 -23.53
C LEU A 679 19.09 13.95 -24.55
N ALA A 680 20.09 14.46 -25.28
CA ALA A 680 20.94 13.68 -26.17
C ALA A 680 21.70 12.57 -25.41
N ALA A 681 22.25 12.91 -24.25
CA ALA A 681 22.92 11.98 -23.35
C ALA A 681 22.00 10.87 -22.82
N ALA A 682 20.75 11.20 -22.48
CA ALA A 682 19.76 10.18 -22.16
C ALA A 682 19.39 9.33 -23.40
N GLY A 683 19.38 9.95 -24.59
CA GLY A 683 19.06 9.32 -25.86
C GLY A 683 20.05 8.26 -26.34
N ILE A 684 21.35 8.42 -26.07
CA ILE A 684 22.37 7.44 -26.49
C ILE A 684 22.22 6.08 -25.80
N ALA A 685 21.57 6.01 -24.63
CA ALA A 685 21.22 4.75 -24.00
C ALA A 685 20.19 3.95 -24.84
N GLU A 686 19.36 4.64 -25.62
CA GLU A 686 18.38 4.06 -26.54
C GLU A 686 18.94 3.91 -27.97
N PHE A 687 20.13 4.45 -28.25
CA PHE A 687 20.79 4.39 -29.55
C PHE A 687 22.31 4.14 -29.42
N LYS A 688 22.69 2.89 -29.08
CA LYS A 688 24.08 2.48 -28.81
C LYS A 688 25.06 2.67 -29.98
N ASP A 689 24.57 2.63 -31.22
CA ASP A 689 25.39 2.81 -32.42
C ASP A 689 25.71 4.29 -32.72
N CYS A 690 25.31 5.23 -31.86
CA CYS A 690 25.56 6.65 -32.06
C CYS A 690 27.07 6.94 -32.10
N SER A 691 27.52 7.51 -33.22
CA SER A 691 28.93 7.79 -33.51
C SER A 691 29.59 8.78 -32.53
N ILE A 692 28.82 9.66 -31.91
CA ILE A 692 29.30 10.66 -30.93
C ILE A 692 29.10 10.24 -29.46
N SER A 693 28.62 9.02 -29.18
CA SER A 693 28.36 8.55 -27.80
C SER A 693 29.55 8.74 -26.86
N LYS A 694 30.75 8.38 -27.31
CA LYS A 694 31.97 8.54 -26.50
C LYS A 694 32.23 10.01 -26.14
N GLN A 695 32.10 10.92 -27.11
CA GLN A 695 32.32 12.35 -26.89
C GLN A 695 31.31 12.96 -25.93
N LEU A 696 30.04 12.52 -26.01
CA LEU A 696 29.00 12.92 -25.06
C LEU A 696 29.30 12.41 -23.66
N VAL A 697 29.60 11.13 -23.51
CA VAL A 697 29.93 10.54 -22.20
C VAL A 697 31.16 11.20 -21.59
N ASP A 698 32.21 11.43 -22.37
CA ASP A 698 33.42 12.12 -21.91
C ASP A 698 33.05 13.53 -21.37
N SER A 699 32.23 14.29 -22.11
CA SER A 699 31.80 15.64 -21.72
C SER A 699 30.99 15.65 -20.41
N ILE A 700 30.09 14.69 -20.23
CA ILE A 700 29.28 14.56 -19.00
C ILE A 700 30.18 14.17 -17.81
N VAL A 701 31.15 13.28 -18.02
CA VAL A 701 32.15 12.94 -16.98
C VAL A 701 32.94 14.19 -16.58
N TYR A 702 33.38 15.00 -17.54
CA TYR A 702 34.06 16.26 -17.25
C TYR A 702 33.17 17.22 -16.45
N TRP A 703 31.92 17.44 -16.86
CA TRP A 703 30.98 18.29 -16.12
C TRP A 703 30.66 17.75 -14.73
N GLY A 704 30.49 16.42 -14.57
CA GLY A 704 30.26 15.77 -13.28
C GLY A 704 31.45 15.89 -12.31
N CYS A 705 32.66 16.07 -12.86
CA CYS A 705 33.89 16.41 -12.13
C CYS A 705 34.10 17.92 -11.94
N GLY A 706 33.22 18.78 -12.49
CA GLY A 706 33.27 20.24 -12.35
C GLY A 706 34.08 21.00 -13.41
N TRP A 707 34.26 20.45 -14.62
CA TRP A 707 35.07 21.02 -15.72
C TRP A 707 34.25 21.37 -16.95
N LEU A 708 34.46 22.56 -17.54
CA LEU A 708 33.56 23.08 -18.59
C LEU A 708 34.20 23.26 -19.99
N ASN A 709 35.54 23.29 -20.15
CA ASN A 709 36.15 23.55 -21.47
C ASN A 709 37.45 22.75 -21.75
N ILE A 710 37.47 22.02 -22.88
CA ILE A 710 38.63 21.24 -23.37
C ILE A 710 39.48 22.02 -24.39
N GLN A 711 38.95 23.09 -25.00
CA GLN A 711 39.57 23.70 -26.18
C GLN A 711 40.88 24.45 -25.89
N ASN A 712 41.10 24.95 -24.67
CA ASN A 712 42.24 25.85 -24.40
C ASN A 712 43.26 25.37 -23.37
N LYS A 713 43.13 24.15 -22.80
CA LYS A 713 43.97 23.69 -21.66
C LYS A 713 44.06 24.69 -20.48
N GLN A 714 43.18 25.70 -20.45
CA GLN A 714 43.05 26.67 -19.37
C GLN A 714 41.88 26.22 -18.52
N VAL A 715 42.20 25.91 -17.27
CA VAL A 715 41.28 25.35 -16.29
C VAL A 715 40.41 26.49 -15.77
N GLU A 716 39.19 26.61 -16.27
CA GLU A 716 38.14 27.40 -15.61
C GLU A 716 37.27 26.45 -14.77
N ILE A 717 37.55 26.41 -13.46
CA ILE A 717 36.70 25.73 -12.49
C ILE A 717 35.43 26.55 -12.35
N ILE A 718 34.34 26.09 -12.96
CA ILE A 718 33.03 26.70 -12.80
C ILE A 718 32.19 25.79 -11.90
N SER A 719 31.98 26.24 -10.66
CA SER A 719 31.07 25.62 -9.70
C SER A 719 29.63 26.09 -9.95
N ILE A 720 29.11 25.92 -11.18
CA ILE A 720 27.65 25.99 -11.39
C ILE A 720 27.11 24.65 -10.87
N TYR A 721 26.86 24.60 -9.57
CA TYR A 721 26.39 23.42 -8.83
C TYR A 721 25.23 22.66 -9.54
N PRO A 722 24.24 23.34 -10.16
CA PRO A 722 23.19 22.65 -10.92
C PRO A 722 23.69 21.78 -12.07
N ILE A 723 24.66 22.23 -12.88
CA ILE A 723 25.16 21.48 -14.05
C ILE A 723 25.91 20.24 -13.60
N VAL A 724 26.74 20.37 -12.55
CA VAL A 724 27.51 19.26 -11.98
C VAL A 724 26.58 18.16 -11.46
N GLU A 725 25.53 18.53 -10.73
CA GLU A 725 24.58 17.55 -10.19
C GLU A 725 23.73 16.91 -11.30
N ILE A 726 23.27 17.67 -12.29
CA ILE A 726 22.54 17.11 -13.44
C ILE A 726 23.45 16.17 -14.24
N ALA A 727 24.71 16.54 -14.48
CA ALA A 727 25.66 15.67 -15.17
C ALA A 727 25.88 14.35 -14.40
N ARG A 728 26.02 14.41 -13.07
CA ARG A 728 26.13 13.20 -12.22
C ARG A 728 24.89 12.33 -12.28
N GLU A 729 23.70 12.93 -12.32
CA GLU A 729 22.44 12.21 -12.48
C GLU A 729 22.38 11.52 -13.86
N VAL A 730 22.71 12.25 -14.92
CA VAL A 730 22.71 11.72 -16.30
C VAL A 730 23.71 10.58 -16.48
N LEU A 731 24.88 10.62 -15.81
CA LEU A 731 25.85 9.50 -15.84
C LEU A 731 25.27 8.18 -15.33
N LEU A 732 24.30 8.22 -14.40
CA LEU A 732 23.61 7.03 -13.92
C LEU A 732 22.71 6.39 -14.99
N HIS A 733 22.35 7.15 -16.02
CA HIS A 733 21.46 6.73 -17.09
C HIS A 733 22.18 6.48 -18.43
N CYS A 734 23.48 6.79 -18.52
CA CYS A 734 24.30 6.53 -19.71
C CYS A 734 24.70 5.04 -19.81
N ASP A 735 25.31 4.65 -20.94
CA ASP A 735 25.96 3.34 -21.04
C ASP A 735 27.04 3.20 -19.96
N ARG A 736 26.79 2.26 -19.05
CA ARG A 736 27.60 2.05 -17.84
C ARG A 736 29.06 1.71 -18.14
N ASN A 737 29.32 0.88 -19.15
CA ASN A 737 30.69 0.49 -19.48
C ASN A 737 31.44 1.64 -20.11
N MET A 738 30.77 2.41 -20.98
CA MET A 738 31.35 3.60 -21.60
C MET A 738 31.66 4.68 -20.54
N ALA A 739 30.74 4.92 -19.61
CA ALA A 739 30.94 5.86 -18.50
C ALA A 739 32.09 5.43 -17.60
N ILE A 740 32.17 4.15 -17.22
CA ILE A 740 33.29 3.63 -16.43
C ILE A 740 34.61 3.81 -17.19
N GLN A 741 34.67 3.47 -18.49
CA GLN A 741 35.88 3.63 -19.30
C GLN A 741 36.33 5.09 -19.39
N ALA A 742 35.40 6.03 -19.55
CA ALA A 742 35.70 7.47 -19.58
C ALA A 742 36.30 7.94 -18.25
N VAL A 743 35.70 7.54 -17.11
CA VAL A 743 36.21 7.90 -15.78
C VAL A 743 37.56 7.22 -15.48
N VAL A 744 37.75 5.96 -15.87
CA VAL A 744 39.05 5.26 -15.76
C VAL A 744 40.12 5.98 -16.57
N SER A 745 39.81 6.35 -17.81
CA SER A 745 40.74 7.09 -18.68
C SER A 745 41.12 8.44 -18.04
N LEU A 746 40.17 9.12 -17.41
CA LEU A 746 40.40 10.37 -16.69
C LEU A 746 41.38 10.18 -15.52
N LEU A 747 41.23 9.11 -14.72
CA LEU A 747 42.13 8.79 -13.60
C LEU A 747 43.56 8.43 -14.04
N GLU A 748 43.75 7.96 -15.27
CA GLU A 748 45.07 7.66 -15.83
C GLU A 748 45.76 8.88 -16.45
N THR A 749 45.08 10.02 -16.52
CA THR A 749 45.62 11.27 -17.07
C THR A 749 46.30 12.10 -15.98
N ASP A 750 47.34 12.89 -16.32
CA ASP A 750 47.95 13.84 -15.37
C ASP A 750 47.04 15.06 -15.20
N ILE A 751 46.14 15.02 -14.21
CA ILE A 751 45.07 15.99 -13.97
C ILE A 751 45.09 16.54 -12.53
N TYR A 752 44.38 17.65 -12.33
CA TYR A 752 44.28 18.32 -11.03
C TYR A 752 43.72 17.39 -9.93
N PHE A 753 44.31 17.46 -8.74
CA PHE A 753 43.99 16.59 -7.61
C PHE A 753 42.50 16.51 -7.24
N GLY A 754 41.77 17.64 -7.29
CA GLY A 754 40.33 17.64 -7.01
C GLY A 754 39.52 16.78 -7.98
N VAL A 755 39.98 16.65 -9.23
CA VAL A 755 39.34 15.83 -10.26
C VAL A 755 39.54 14.35 -9.99
N LEU A 756 40.74 13.95 -9.55
CA LEU A 756 41.01 12.56 -9.17
C LEU A 756 40.04 12.12 -8.07
N VAL A 757 39.77 12.98 -7.09
CA VAL A 757 38.83 12.64 -6.03
C VAL A 757 37.38 12.57 -6.51
N GLU A 758 36.91 13.52 -7.32
CA GLU A 758 35.54 13.42 -7.86
C GLU A 758 35.39 12.21 -8.81
N ALA A 759 36.41 11.89 -9.60
CA ALA A 759 36.41 10.70 -10.46
C ALA A 759 36.37 9.39 -9.65
N THR A 760 37.12 9.28 -8.55
CA THR A 760 37.02 8.09 -7.66
C THR A 760 35.62 7.93 -7.07
N LYS A 761 34.99 9.03 -6.61
CA LYS A 761 33.60 9.02 -6.12
C LYS A 761 32.59 8.62 -7.19
N ILE A 762 32.75 9.11 -8.42
CA ILE A 762 31.89 8.72 -9.54
C ILE A 762 32.02 7.21 -9.78
N LEU A 763 33.24 6.65 -9.78
CA LEU A 763 33.45 5.20 -9.88
C LEU A 763 32.79 4.41 -8.75
N GLY A 764 32.80 4.92 -7.50
CA GLY A 764 32.07 4.29 -6.40
C GLY A 764 30.57 4.13 -6.69
N LYS A 765 29.97 5.09 -7.40
CA LYS A 765 28.55 5.07 -7.76
C LYS A 765 28.22 4.21 -8.99
N ILE A 766 29.06 4.23 -10.02
CA ILE A 766 28.76 3.53 -11.30
C ILE A 766 29.47 2.18 -11.44
N GLY A 767 30.49 1.90 -10.63
CA GLY A 767 31.47 0.83 -10.82
C GLY A 767 31.16 -0.53 -10.20
N THR A 768 30.00 -0.73 -9.55
CA THR A 768 29.64 -2.00 -8.86
C THR A 768 29.93 -3.27 -9.68
N GLY A 769 30.87 -4.09 -9.22
CA GLY A 769 31.27 -5.36 -9.86
C GLY A 769 32.09 -5.23 -11.15
N ASN A 770 32.50 -4.02 -11.55
CA ASN A 770 33.29 -3.82 -12.77
C ASN A 770 34.79 -4.00 -12.51
N GLU A 771 35.42 -4.95 -13.20
CA GLU A 771 36.85 -5.29 -13.01
C GLU A 771 37.79 -4.12 -13.32
N MET A 772 37.49 -3.28 -14.32
CA MET A 772 38.33 -2.11 -14.66
C MET A 772 38.25 -1.04 -13.56
N ALA A 773 37.05 -0.76 -13.06
CA ALA A 773 36.84 0.20 -11.97
C ALA A 773 37.56 -0.26 -10.69
N ILE A 774 37.47 -1.55 -10.36
CA ILE A 774 38.16 -2.13 -9.20
C ILE A 774 39.68 -2.05 -9.39
N ALA A 775 40.19 -2.43 -10.56
CA ALA A 775 41.63 -2.42 -10.83
C ALA A 775 42.23 -1.00 -10.75
N VAL A 776 41.56 0.02 -11.31
CA VAL A 776 42.07 1.39 -11.25
C VAL A 776 42.04 1.95 -9.84
N LEU A 777 41.00 1.66 -9.04
CA LEU A 777 40.94 2.12 -7.65
C LEU A 777 42.00 1.45 -6.77
N VAL A 778 42.28 0.16 -6.96
CA VAL A 778 43.39 -0.55 -6.30
C VAL A 778 44.72 0.11 -6.66
N LYS A 779 44.95 0.39 -7.95
CA LYS A 779 46.15 1.10 -8.41
C LYS A 779 46.29 2.48 -7.75
N VAL A 780 45.19 3.24 -7.64
CA VAL A 780 45.18 4.55 -6.95
C VAL A 780 45.59 4.41 -5.48
N ILE A 781 45.13 3.37 -4.77
CA ILE A 781 45.56 3.15 -3.38
C ILE A 781 47.04 2.82 -3.30
N GLU A 782 47.52 1.90 -4.14
CA GLU A 782 48.92 1.44 -4.14
C GLU A 782 49.91 2.56 -4.52
N GLU A 783 49.54 3.44 -5.45
CA GLU A 783 50.40 4.51 -5.95
C GLU A 783 50.47 5.72 -5.00
N TYR A 784 49.36 6.05 -4.35
CA TYR A 784 49.24 7.27 -3.56
C TYR A 784 49.37 7.06 -2.04
N HIS A 785 49.29 5.82 -1.53
CA HIS A 785 49.59 5.53 -0.12
C HIS A 785 51.11 5.45 0.13
N PRO A 786 51.65 6.05 1.22
CA PRO A 786 50.99 6.80 2.29
C PRO A 786 50.94 8.33 2.05
N ASN A 787 51.36 8.79 0.87
CA ASN A 787 51.58 10.21 0.61
C ASN A 787 50.29 11.05 0.50
N ASN A 788 49.15 10.42 0.22
CA ASN A 788 47.88 11.12 0.02
C ASN A 788 46.68 10.40 0.66
N GLU A 789 46.54 10.56 1.97
CA GLU A 789 45.49 9.89 2.75
C GLU A 789 44.07 10.21 2.25
N TRP A 790 43.78 11.45 1.84
CA TRP A 790 42.43 11.83 1.40
C TRP A 790 41.99 11.11 0.12
N LEU A 791 42.87 11.02 -0.89
CA LEU A 791 42.58 10.26 -2.11
C LEU A 791 42.47 8.75 -1.81
N VAL A 792 43.35 8.22 -0.96
CA VAL A 792 43.33 6.81 -0.53
C VAL A 792 42.02 6.47 0.19
N ILE A 793 41.53 7.36 1.08
CA ILE A 793 40.24 7.18 1.78
C ILE A 793 39.07 7.14 0.78
N ASN A 794 39.03 8.06 -0.19
CA ASN A 794 37.95 8.07 -1.20
C ASN A 794 38.00 6.84 -2.11
N ALA A 795 39.20 6.40 -2.51
CA ALA A 795 39.37 5.19 -3.31
C ALA A 795 39.00 3.92 -2.52
N ALA A 796 39.40 3.82 -1.24
CA ALA A 796 39.03 2.71 -0.36
C ALA A 796 37.51 2.65 -0.13
N SER A 797 36.88 3.79 0.16
CA SER A 797 35.42 3.88 0.29
C SER A 797 34.71 3.45 -0.98
N SER A 798 35.18 3.92 -2.14
CA SER A 798 34.60 3.55 -3.43
C SER A 798 34.75 2.07 -3.71
N LEU A 799 35.90 1.46 -3.37
CA LEU A 799 36.09 0.01 -3.45
C LEU A 799 35.11 -0.74 -2.55
N GLY A 800 34.90 -0.30 -1.31
CA GLY A 800 33.94 -0.91 -0.37
C GLY A 800 32.52 -0.99 -0.94
N GLU A 801 32.12 0.05 -1.69
CA GLU A 801 30.80 0.12 -2.34
C GLU A 801 30.68 -0.79 -3.58
N ILE A 802 31.78 -1.05 -4.30
CA ILE A 802 31.72 -1.71 -5.62
C ILE A 802 32.28 -3.13 -5.67
N ALA A 803 33.12 -3.54 -4.71
CA ALA A 803 33.98 -4.72 -4.83
C ALA A 803 33.56 -5.91 -3.94
N PHE A 804 32.25 -6.21 -3.87
CA PHE A 804 31.71 -7.32 -3.09
C PHE A 804 32.32 -8.68 -3.49
N GLU A 805 32.86 -9.41 -2.51
CA GLU A 805 33.56 -10.70 -2.63
C GLU A 805 34.76 -10.71 -3.62
N GLN A 806 35.31 -9.53 -3.94
CA GLN A 806 36.40 -9.41 -4.91
C GLN A 806 37.77 -9.58 -4.27
N LYS A 807 38.42 -10.72 -4.54
CA LYS A 807 39.70 -11.12 -3.93
C LYS A 807 40.82 -10.08 -4.05
N ILE A 808 40.90 -9.38 -5.18
CA ILE A 808 41.95 -8.36 -5.41
C ILE A 808 41.72 -7.15 -4.49
N ALA A 809 40.47 -6.69 -4.36
CA ALA A 809 40.12 -5.56 -3.50
C ALA A 809 40.26 -5.92 -2.02
N ILE A 810 39.80 -7.11 -1.61
CA ILE A 810 39.96 -7.65 -0.24
C ILE A 810 41.44 -7.64 0.16
N LYS A 811 42.31 -8.22 -0.67
CA LYS A 811 43.75 -8.25 -0.41
C LYS A 811 44.38 -6.86 -0.35
N CYS A 812 43.89 -5.93 -1.18
CA CYS A 812 44.32 -4.53 -1.14
C CYS A 812 43.97 -3.89 0.23
N MET A 813 42.74 -4.10 0.73
CA MET A 813 42.33 -3.60 2.04
C MET A 813 43.10 -4.25 3.19
N GLU A 814 43.30 -5.57 3.18
CA GLU A 814 44.12 -6.29 4.18
C GLU A 814 45.54 -5.72 4.25
N ASN A 815 46.17 -5.50 3.09
CA ASN A 815 47.48 -4.86 3.02
C ASN A 815 47.45 -3.41 3.53
N LEU A 816 46.39 -2.66 3.23
CA LEU A 816 46.24 -1.27 3.67
C LEU A 816 46.13 -1.19 5.20
N ILE A 817 45.35 -2.09 5.82
CA ILE A 817 45.20 -2.20 7.29
C ILE A 817 46.56 -2.45 7.96
N VAL A 818 47.37 -3.36 7.41
CA VAL A 818 48.66 -3.74 8.00
C VAL A 818 49.74 -2.65 7.84
N ASN A 819 49.70 -1.89 6.74
CA ASN A 819 50.80 -0.99 6.36
C ASN A 819 50.51 0.50 6.59
N THR A 820 49.29 0.87 6.98
CA THR A 820 48.94 2.27 7.25
C THR A 820 49.41 2.71 8.64
N SER A 821 49.92 3.94 8.74
CA SER A 821 50.11 4.64 10.01
C SER A 821 49.00 5.67 10.29
N GLY A 822 48.14 5.94 9.30
CA GLY A 822 47.05 6.92 9.39
C GLY A 822 45.79 6.29 9.95
N PHE A 823 45.25 6.90 11.00
CA PHE A 823 44.07 6.40 11.71
C PHE A 823 42.80 6.42 10.85
N ASP A 824 42.56 7.51 10.11
CA ASP A 824 41.42 7.62 9.19
C ASP A 824 41.46 6.58 8.06
N VAL A 825 42.66 6.33 7.53
CA VAL A 825 42.90 5.32 6.47
C VAL A 825 42.63 3.92 7.03
N TYR A 826 43.10 3.63 8.24
CA TYR A 826 42.85 2.35 8.92
C TYR A 826 41.35 2.09 9.11
N LEU A 827 40.63 3.07 9.68
CA LEU A 827 39.19 2.98 9.90
C LEU A 827 38.41 2.79 8.60
N GLN A 828 38.76 3.53 7.54
CA GLN A 828 38.11 3.39 6.24
C GLN A 828 38.42 2.04 5.59
N ALA A 829 39.64 1.51 5.75
CA ALA A 829 40.02 0.21 5.20
C ALA A 829 39.23 -0.94 5.87
N ILE A 830 39.07 -0.91 7.19
CA ILE A 830 38.24 -1.88 7.92
C ILE A 830 36.78 -1.80 7.46
N LYS A 831 36.24 -0.59 7.39
CA LYS A 831 34.86 -0.37 6.93
C LYS A 831 34.64 -0.96 5.54
N SER A 832 35.57 -0.69 4.63
CA SER A 832 35.49 -1.14 3.23
C SER A 832 35.68 -2.66 3.12
N LEU A 833 36.57 -3.25 3.91
CA LEU A 833 36.81 -4.70 3.95
C LEU A 833 35.57 -5.47 4.42
N VAL A 834 34.91 -5.03 5.49
CA VAL A 834 33.68 -5.67 6.00
C VAL A 834 32.52 -5.51 5.01
N GLN A 835 32.46 -4.41 4.25
CA GLN A 835 31.49 -4.26 3.16
C GLN A 835 31.75 -5.25 2.01
N MET A 836 33.01 -5.53 1.69
CA MET A 836 33.40 -6.47 0.64
C MET A 836 33.23 -7.94 1.04
N ASP A 837 33.51 -8.28 2.30
CA ASP A 837 33.40 -9.63 2.84
C ASP A 837 32.67 -9.62 4.20
N PRO A 838 31.32 -9.52 4.20
CA PRO A 838 30.54 -9.52 5.43
C PRO A 838 30.61 -10.84 6.21
N SER A 839 31.12 -11.92 5.60
CA SER A 839 31.28 -13.22 6.25
C SER A 839 32.52 -13.26 7.15
N ASN A 840 33.49 -12.39 6.89
CA ASN A 840 34.70 -12.26 7.66
C ASN A 840 34.52 -11.21 8.77
N GLU A 841 34.20 -11.68 9.98
CA GLU A 841 34.08 -10.81 11.15
C GLU A 841 35.41 -10.40 11.75
N ASP A 842 36.56 -10.96 11.33
CA ASP A 842 37.85 -10.74 12.00
C ASP A 842 38.26 -9.26 12.06
N PRO A 843 38.18 -8.46 10.98
CA PRO A 843 38.53 -7.03 11.03
C PRO A 843 37.61 -6.23 11.96
N LEU A 844 36.31 -6.57 12.00
CA LEU A 844 35.36 -5.95 12.92
C LEU A 844 35.67 -6.34 14.37
N ASN A 845 35.96 -7.61 14.62
CA ASN A 845 36.29 -8.10 15.96
C ASN A 845 37.58 -7.44 16.49
N GLU A 846 38.59 -7.28 15.65
CA GLU A 846 39.83 -6.58 16.02
C GLU A 846 39.57 -5.10 16.38
N LEU A 847 38.78 -4.38 15.57
CA LEU A 847 38.36 -3.00 15.87
C LEU A 847 37.55 -2.90 17.17
N VAL A 848 36.66 -3.88 17.43
CA VAL A 848 35.86 -3.94 18.66
C VAL A 848 36.74 -4.18 19.87
N GLU A 849 37.73 -5.06 19.79
CA GLU A 849 38.71 -5.29 20.87
C GLU A 849 39.58 -4.06 21.14
N GLU A 850 40.01 -3.35 20.09
CA GLU A 850 40.73 -2.08 20.21
C GLU A 850 39.85 -1.01 20.88
N PHE A 851 38.58 -0.91 20.49
CA PHE A 851 37.61 -0.01 21.08
C PHE A 851 37.36 -0.33 22.57
N ILE A 852 37.19 -1.61 22.93
CA ILE A 852 37.02 -2.06 24.32
C ILE A 852 38.24 -1.71 25.15
N THR A 853 39.44 -2.04 24.66
CA THR A 853 40.71 -1.79 25.34
C THR A 853 40.87 -0.30 25.63
N THR A 854 40.55 0.54 24.63
CA THR A 854 40.59 1.98 24.75
C THR A 854 39.56 2.48 25.77
N CYS A 855 38.31 2.02 25.72
CA CYS A 855 37.29 2.39 26.70
C CYS A 855 37.67 2.00 28.14
N LEU A 856 38.23 0.81 28.35
CA LEU A 856 38.68 0.34 29.66
C LEU A 856 39.86 1.15 30.22
N LYS A 857 40.79 1.56 29.35
CA LYS A 857 41.90 2.46 29.70
C LYS A 857 41.38 3.78 30.29
N TYR A 858 40.34 4.37 29.69
CA TYR A 858 39.79 5.65 30.15
C TYR A 858 38.77 5.54 31.29
N ASN A 859 38.18 4.36 31.53
CA ASN A 859 37.22 4.15 32.63
C ASN A 859 37.79 4.54 34.03
N GLY A 860 39.12 4.50 34.20
CA GLY A 860 39.81 4.86 35.45
C GLY A 860 40.30 6.32 35.56
N ILE A 861 40.13 7.15 34.53
CA ILE A 861 40.72 8.49 34.43
C ILE A 861 39.65 9.57 34.68
N ASP A 862 40.01 10.62 35.41
CA ASP A 862 39.14 11.79 35.63
C ASP A 862 39.06 12.65 34.36
N THR A 863 37.88 13.21 34.05
CA THR A 863 37.58 13.82 32.74
C THR A 863 38.51 14.98 32.38
N ASP A 864 39.06 15.66 33.38
CA ASP A 864 39.98 16.79 33.23
C ASP A 864 41.36 16.40 32.65
N PHE A 865 41.66 15.09 32.56
CA PHE A 865 42.93 14.53 32.10
C PHE A 865 42.82 13.69 30.81
N ILE A 866 41.64 13.66 30.18
CA ILE A 866 41.46 12.96 28.91
C ILE A 866 41.81 13.92 27.78
N ASP A 867 42.69 13.50 26.87
CA ASP A 867 43.01 14.29 25.67
C ASP A 867 41.76 14.38 24.77
N ASP A 868 41.42 15.57 24.30
CA ASP A 868 40.31 15.80 23.36
C ASP A 868 40.49 14.93 22.09
N ILE A 869 41.74 14.63 21.72
CA ILE A 869 42.10 13.76 20.59
C ILE A 869 41.68 12.30 20.85
N ASP A 870 41.93 11.75 22.04
CA ASP A 870 41.56 10.37 22.39
C ASP A 870 40.03 10.16 22.37
N MET A 871 39.28 11.22 22.71
CA MET A 871 37.81 11.21 22.68
C MET A 871 37.23 11.35 21.28
N ALA A 872 37.95 11.99 20.35
CA ALA A 872 37.62 12.01 18.93
C ALA A 872 37.84 10.63 18.30
N ILE A 873 39.00 10.01 18.56
CA ILE A 873 39.36 8.66 18.12
C ILE A 873 38.30 7.63 18.54
N LEU A 874 37.90 7.63 19.82
CA LEU A 874 36.81 6.77 20.31
C LEU A 874 35.48 7.02 19.60
N GLY A 875 35.20 8.27 19.21
CA GLY A 875 34.00 8.63 18.47
C GLY A 875 34.00 8.08 17.05
N GLU A 876 35.15 8.13 16.38
CA GLU A 876 35.31 7.61 15.01
C GLU A 876 35.27 6.08 14.96
N MET A 877 35.96 5.39 15.90
CA MET A 877 35.83 3.92 16.04
C MET A 877 34.37 3.51 16.27
N ALA A 878 33.68 4.17 17.21
CA ALA A 878 32.28 3.90 17.47
C ALA A 878 31.42 4.12 16.22
N SER A 879 31.64 5.21 15.47
CA SER A 879 30.90 5.49 14.25
C SER A 879 31.11 4.44 13.16
N VAL A 880 32.32 3.88 13.04
CA VAL A 880 32.59 2.79 12.08
C VAL A 880 31.93 1.50 12.54
N ILE A 881 32.10 1.10 13.80
CA ILE A 881 31.45 -0.09 14.39
C ILE A 881 29.92 0.02 14.26
N GLU A 882 29.35 1.20 14.46
CA GLU A 882 27.92 1.47 14.25
C GLU A 882 27.46 1.20 12.82
N SER A 883 28.31 1.46 11.82
CA SER A 883 27.98 1.33 10.41
C SER A 883 28.07 -0.11 9.89
N ILE A 884 28.94 -0.94 10.48
CA ILE A 884 29.23 -2.30 10.00
C ILE A 884 28.85 -3.41 11.00
N GLY A 885 28.61 -3.07 12.27
CA GLY A 885 28.32 -4.04 13.34
C GLY A 885 26.85 -4.42 13.50
N VAL A 886 25.96 -3.98 12.60
CA VAL A 886 24.51 -4.22 12.69
C VAL A 886 24.21 -5.71 12.62
N GLY A 887 23.56 -6.25 13.66
CA GLY A 887 23.20 -7.67 13.74
C GLY A 887 24.33 -8.62 14.15
N HIS A 888 25.58 -8.15 14.27
CA HIS A 888 26.71 -8.98 14.70
C HIS A 888 26.64 -9.28 16.20
N GLN A 889 26.32 -10.53 16.54
CA GLN A 889 26.02 -10.93 17.92
C GLN A 889 27.22 -10.78 18.86
N ASN A 890 28.45 -10.94 18.34
CA ASN A 890 29.69 -10.74 19.09
C ASN A 890 29.86 -9.27 19.50
N THR A 891 29.71 -8.35 18.55
CA THR A 891 29.75 -6.89 18.77
C THR A 891 28.66 -6.44 19.74
N ILE A 892 27.43 -6.92 19.58
CA ILE A 892 26.31 -6.60 20.48
C ILE A 892 26.61 -7.07 21.91
N ASN A 893 27.08 -8.32 22.07
CA ASN A 893 27.42 -8.85 23.39
C ASN A 893 28.57 -8.07 24.03
N ALA A 894 29.59 -7.71 23.24
CA ALA A 894 30.71 -6.90 23.71
C ALA A 894 30.25 -5.54 24.23
N PHE A 895 29.39 -4.83 23.48
CA PHE A 895 28.85 -3.53 23.90
C PHE A 895 27.97 -3.65 25.14
N ILE A 896 27.15 -4.71 25.26
CA ILE A 896 26.34 -4.98 26.47
C ILE A 896 27.25 -5.22 27.68
N ASN A 897 28.26 -6.09 27.54
CA ASN A 897 29.20 -6.41 28.61
C ASN A 897 29.99 -5.17 29.05
N LEU A 898 30.42 -4.34 28.09
CA LEU A 898 31.14 -3.11 28.35
C LEU A 898 30.25 -2.08 29.07
N LEU A 899 28.97 -1.98 28.69
CA LEU A 899 27.98 -1.11 29.35
C LEU A 899 27.74 -1.50 30.82
N GLU A 900 27.79 -2.79 31.14
CA GLU A 900 27.71 -3.28 32.53
C GLU A 900 29.01 -3.06 33.32
N THR A 901 30.16 -2.99 32.64
CA THR A 901 31.48 -2.83 33.26
C THR A 901 31.86 -1.37 33.52
N ILE A 902 31.43 -0.46 32.65
CA ILE A 902 31.77 0.97 32.74
C ILE A 902 30.86 1.69 33.74
N ASP A 903 31.46 2.48 34.64
CA ASP A 903 30.75 3.30 35.63
C ASP A 903 30.63 4.78 35.25
N LYS A 904 31.50 5.24 34.33
CA LYS A 904 31.61 6.64 33.92
C LYS A 904 30.48 7.12 33.01
N GLU A 905 29.87 8.24 33.39
CA GLU A 905 28.71 8.82 32.69
C GLU A 905 29.04 9.45 31.32
N TYR A 906 30.31 9.71 31.00
CA TYR A 906 30.71 10.27 29.70
C TYR A 906 30.98 9.20 28.61
N LEU A 907 31.17 7.94 28.98
CA LEU A 907 31.38 6.81 28.05
C LEU A 907 30.06 6.08 27.74
N ARG A 908 29.19 5.92 28.75
CA ARG A 908 27.91 5.20 28.61
C ARG A 908 27.00 5.70 27.47
N PRO A 909 26.79 7.01 27.26
CA PRO A 909 25.95 7.49 26.16
C PRO A 909 26.43 7.03 24.78
N ARG A 910 27.75 6.92 24.55
CA ARG A 910 28.30 6.46 23.27
C ARG A 910 28.00 4.98 23.04
N LEU A 911 28.19 4.14 24.05
CA LEU A 911 27.84 2.71 23.99
C LEU A 911 26.34 2.49 23.75
N VAL A 912 25.51 3.32 24.36
CA VAL A 912 24.05 3.28 24.21
C VAL A 912 23.63 3.70 22.79
N ILE A 913 24.24 4.75 22.22
CA ILE A 913 24.01 5.15 20.82
C ILE A 913 24.44 4.02 19.88
N GLY A 914 25.61 3.42 20.13
CA GLY A 914 26.11 2.26 19.40
C GLY A 914 25.12 1.11 19.38
N LEU A 915 24.71 0.65 20.57
CA LEU A 915 23.71 -0.41 20.75
C LEU A 915 22.39 -0.09 20.05
N GLY A 916 21.95 1.17 20.11
CA GLY A 916 20.75 1.62 19.41
C GLY A 916 20.79 1.39 17.90
N LYS A 917 21.97 1.50 17.28
CA LYS A 917 22.13 1.32 15.83
C LYS A 917 22.41 -0.13 15.44
N ILE A 918 23.16 -0.88 16.27
CA ILE A 918 23.60 -2.24 15.90
C ILE A 918 22.67 -3.36 16.37
N ALA A 919 21.85 -3.13 17.40
CA ALA A 919 21.12 -4.19 18.11
C ALA A 919 19.60 -4.20 17.81
N ILE A 920 19.21 -3.92 16.56
CA ILE A 920 17.81 -3.87 16.12
C ILE A 920 17.10 -5.20 16.45
N GLY A 921 16.02 -5.14 17.24
CA GLY A 921 15.26 -6.32 17.66
C GLY A 921 15.98 -7.26 18.64
N ASN A 922 17.16 -6.90 19.16
CA ASN A 922 17.91 -7.77 20.07
C ASN A 922 17.37 -7.69 21.51
N GLU A 923 16.74 -8.77 21.99
CA GLU A 923 16.13 -8.84 23.32
C GLU A 923 17.09 -8.54 24.47
N LYS A 924 18.36 -8.96 24.36
CA LYS A 924 19.37 -8.69 25.40
C LYS A 924 19.73 -7.22 25.46
N ALA A 925 19.88 -6.57 24.31
CA ALA A 925 20.13 -5.13 24.24
C ALA A 925 18.95 -4.32 24.77
N ILE A 926 17.71 -4.71 24.41
CA ILE A 926 16.48 -4.09 24.95
C ILE A 926 16.46 -4.21 26.48
N SER A 927 16.73 -5.39 27.02
CA SER A 927 16.78 -5.63 28.46
C SER A 927 17.87 -4.79 29.15
N ALA A 928 19.07 -4.74 28.57
CA ALA A 928 20.20 -3.96 29.09
C ALA A 928 19.88 -2.46 29.12
N LEU A 929 19.30 -1.91 28.06
CA LEU A 929 18.91 -0.50 28.02
C LEU A 929 17.71 -0.20 28.95
N CYS A 930 16.71 -1.08 29.03
CA CYS A 930 15.61 -0.94 30.00
C CYS A 930 16.12 -0.90 31.44
N LYS A 931 17.05 -1.81 31.79
CA LYS A 931 17.72 -1.83 33.08
C LYS A 931 18.50 -0.55 33.32
N LEU A 932 19.25 -0.06 32.33
CA LEU A 932 20.02 1.18 32.41
C LEU A 932 19.13 2.40 32.69
N ILE A 933 17.96 2.49 32.04
CA ILE A 933 16.96 3.56 32.29
C ILE A 933 16.51 3.54 33.75
N GLN A 934 16.30 2.36 34.32
CA GLN A 934 15.80 2.21 35.70
C GLN A 934 16.87 2.48 36.76
N VAL A 935 18.13 2.09 36.53
CA VAL A 935 19.18 2.11 37.56
C VAL A 935 20.13 3.31 37.48
N SER A 936 20.22 3.99 36.33
CA SER A 936 21.18 5.09 36.14
C SER A 936 20.76 6.34 36.90
N LYS A 937 21.70 6.96 37.61
CA LYS A 937 21.51 8.26 38.29
C LYS A 937 21.60 9.44 37.32
N SER A 938 22.31 9.26 36.21
CA SER A 938 22.49 10.27 35.17
C SER A 938 21.23 10.47 34.34
N GLU A 939 20.67 11.68 34.39
CA GLU A 939 19.54 12.08 33.55
C GLU A 939 19.87 11.95 32.06
N ASP A 940 21.09 12.33 31.66
CA ASP A 940 21.52 12.26 30.25
C ASP A 940 21.64 10.80 29.75
N THR A 941 22.19 9.90 30.57
CA THR A 941 22.27 8.47 30.21
C THR A 941 20.89 7.83 30.10
N ARG A 942 19.97 8.12 31.04
CA ARG A 942 18.59 7.60 30.96
C ARG A 942 17.88 8.09 29.69
N ARG A 943 18.01 9.38 29.38
CA ARG A 943 17.42 9.99 28.19
C ARG A 943 17.97 9.39 26.90
N VAL A 944 19.29 9.24 26.78
CA VAL A 944 19.93 8.65 25.59
C VAL A 944 19.55 7.18 25.43
N ALA A 945 19.40 6.43 26.52
CA ALA A 945 18.93 5.04 26.51
C ALA A 945 17.47 4.92 26.07
N ALA A 946 16.59 5.80 26.57
CA ALA A 946 15.19 5.82 26.16
C ALA A 946 15.02 6.21 24.68
N ALA A 947 15.80 7.19 24.21
CA ALA A 947 15.78 7.62 22.80
C ALA A 947 16.30 6.54 21.84
N ASN A 948 17.36 5.80 22.20
CA ASN A 948 17.91 4.74 21.35
C ASN A 948 17.12 3.41 21.48
N LEU A 949 16.28 3.26 22.51
CA LEU A 949 15.35 2.14 22.61
C LEU A 949 14.35 2.12 21.46
N GLU A 950 14.01 3.28 20.91
CA GLU A 950 13.20 3.44 19.70
C GLU A 950 13.72 2.60 18.53
N ASN A 951 15.02 2.74 18.23
CA ASN A 951 15.65 2.09 17.07
C ASN A 951 15.61 0.56 17.16
N ILE A 952 15.50 0.02 18.38
CA ILE A 952 15.53 -1.43 18.63
C ILE A 952 14.20 -2.01 19.11
N SER A 953 13.28 -1.17 19.63
CA SER A 953 11.98 -1.55 20.20
C SER A 953 10.99 -0.36 20.10
N PRO A 954 10.43 -0.08 18.90
CA PRO A 954 9.41 0.95 18.72
C PRO A 954 8.19 0.73 19.63
N GLY A 955 7.67 1.79 20.25
CA GLY A 955 6.52 1.72 21.15
C GLY A 955 6.80 1.11 22.52
N ASN A 956 8.07 0.98 22.93
CA ASN A 956 8.40 0.38 24.22
C ASN A 956 7.85 1.21 25.41
N PRO A 957 7.03 0.62 26.30
CA PRO A 957 6.35 1.35 27.36
C PRO A 957 7.32 1.91 28.41
N ILE A 958 8.47 1.28 28.64
CA ILE A 958 9.51 1.75 29.56
C ILE A 958 10.16 3.03 29.01
N ALA A 959 10.45 3.06 27.71
CA ALA A 959 10.99 4.25 27.04
C ALA A 959 9.98 5.41 27.04
N ILE A 960 8.71 5.13 26.72
CA ILE A 960 7.63 6.14 26.74
C ILE A 960 7.49 6.73 28.14
N THR A 961 7.38 5.90 29.18
CA THR A 961 7.22 6.34 30.57
C THR A 961 8.42 7.17 31.04
N ALA A 962 9.65 6.76 30.69
CA ALA A 962 10.85 7.49 31.07
C ALA A 962 10.92 8.87 30.40
N LEU A 963 10.59 8.97 29.10
CA LEU A 963 10.60 10.24 28.38
C LEU A 963 9.46 11.17 28.82
N GLN A 964 8.30 10.64 29.19
CA GLN A 964 7.20 11.40 29.82
C GLN A 964 7.63 11.98 31.17
N HIS A 965 8.18 11.14 32.05
CA HIS A 965 8.68 11.56 33.36
C HIS A 965 9.78 12.63 33.24
N ASP A 966 10.70 12.48 32.29
CA ASP A 966 11.74 13.48 32.01
C ASP A 966 11.14 14.83 31.56
N LEU A 967 10.04 14.84 30.79
CA LEU A 967 9.35 16.07 30.40
C LEU A 967 8.61 16.73 31.58
N GLU A 968 8.06 15.94 32.50
CA GLU A 968 7.26 16.41 33.64
C GLU A 968 8.10 16.93 34.82
N THR A 969 9.29 16.35 35.06
CA THR A 969 10.11 16.63 36.25
C THR A 969 11.19 17.73 36.05
N TYR A 970 11.15 18.41 34.91
CA TYR A 970 12.26 19.24 34.42
C TYR A 970 12.50 20.56 35.17
N THR A 971 13.67 20.70 35.79
CA THR A 971 14.11 21.95 36.48
C THR A 971 15.48 22.48 36.03
N SER A 972 16.21 21.83 35.11
CA SER A 972 17.59 22.18 34.71
C SER A 972 17.72 22.72 33.27
N ASN A 973 18.94 23.15 32.87
CA ASN A 973 19.26 23.92 31.65
C ASN A 973 19.38 23.11 30.33
N ILE A 974 19.08 21.80 30.32
CA ILE A 974 19.18 20.96 29.11
C ILE A 974 17.87 21.07 28.29
N LYS A 975 17.87 20.69 26.99
CA LYS A 975 16.83 21.09 26.01
C LYS A 975 15.57 20.21 26.07
N PRO A 976 14.37 20.71 26.44
CA PRO A 976 13.11 19.94 26.39
C PRO A 976 12.73 19.41 25.00
N GLY A 977 13.32 19.96 23.94
CA GLY A 977 13.04 19.55 22.56
C GLY A 977 13.44 18.11 22.20
N ARG A 978 14.47 17.53 22.83
CA ARG A 978 14.96 16.20 22.41
C ARG A 978 14.05 15.06 22.86
N SER A 979 13.53 15.08 24.10
CA SER A 979 12.59 14.07 24.60
C SER A 979 11.24 14.16 23.88
N ALA A 980 10.78 15.38 23.56
CA ALA A 980 9.61 15.62 22.72
C ALA A 980 9.77 15.06 21.30
N THR A 981 10.93 15.26 20.67
CA THR A 981 11.24 14.66 19.37
C THR A 981 11.27 13.13 19.46
N SER A 982 11.89 12.53 20.47
CA SER A 982 11.86 11.07 20.63
C SER A 982 10.42 10.53 20.80
N LEU A 983 9.58 11.21 21.60
CA LEU A 983 8.16 10.84 21.75
C LEU A 983 7.36 10.93 20.44
N SER A 984 7.65 11.90 19.58
CA SER A 984 7.01 12.00 18.25
C SER A 984 7.23 10.80 17.34
N ILE A 985 8.29 10.04 17.58
CA ILE A 985 8.64 8.90 16.74
C ILE A 985 8.22 7.58 17.41
N ILE A 986 8.36 7.43 18.74
CA ILE A 986 7.95 6.19 19.44
C ILE A 986 6.46 6.07 19.71
N ALA A 987 5.72 7.17 19.70
CA ALA A 987 4.29 7.19 20.03
C ALA A 987 3.50 8.23 19.19
N PRO A 988 3.64 8.25 17.85
CA PRO A 988 2.83 9.12 17.00
C PRO A 988 1.35 8.83 17.20
N GLU A 989 0.51 9.87 17.23
CA GLU A 989 -0.95 9.73 17.38
C GLU A 989 -1.41 8.99 18.65
N ASN A 990 -0.57 8.87 19.68
CA ASN A 990 -0.94 8.19 20.91
C ASN A 990 -2.04 8.96 21.66
N GLU A 991 -3.27 8.46 21.56
CA GLU A 991 -4.48 9.10 22.09
C GLU A 991 -4.39 9.41 23.59
N ALA A 992 -3.72 8.57 24.38
CA ALA A 992 -3.55 8.80 25.82
C ALA A 992 -2.65 10.00 26.09
N ILE A 993 -1.49 10.07 25.41
CA ILE A 993 -0.55 11.19 25.52
C ILE A 993 -1.18 12.49 25.02
N ILE A 994 -1.88 12.41 23.90
CA ILE A 994 -2.57 13.57 23.29
C ILE A 994 -3.62 14.11 24.25
N SER A 995 -4.47 13.24 24.83
CA SER A 995 -5.51 13.64 25.77
C SER A 995 -4.90 14.28 27.04
N ASP A 996 -3.90 13.63 27.65
CA ASP A 996 -3.27 14.11 28.88
C ASP A 996 -2.60 15.48 28.68
N TRP A 997 -1.93 15.67 27.55
CA TRP A 997 -1.27 16.94 27.23
C TRP A 997 -2.24 18.03 26.79
N GLN A 998 -3.34 17.69 26.11
CA GLN A 998 -4.42 18.65 25.85
C GLN A 998 -5.03 19.17 27.16
N GLU A 999 -5.27 18.29 28.13
CA GLU A 999 -5.76 18.71 29.45
C GLU A 999 -4.77 19.65 30.15
N ILE A 1000 -3.46 19.39 30.07
CA ILE A 1000 -2.43 20.30 30.61
C ILE A 1000 -2.45 21.65 29.89
N LEU A 1001 -2.60 21.65 28.56
CA LEU A 1001 -2.66 22.89 27.76
C LEU A 1001 -3.89 23.74 28.07
N GLU A 1002 -5.02 23.11 28.40
CA GLU A 1002 -6.26 23.80 28.75
C GLU A 1002 -6.32 24.25 30.22
N SER A 1003 -5.68 23.52 31.13
CA SER A 1003 -5.80 23.74 32.59
C SER A 1003 -4.65 24.55 33.20
N SER A 1004 -3.47 24.58 32.56
CA SER A 1004 -2.27 25.21 33.12
C SER A 1004 -2.18 26.71 32.79
N ASN A 1005 -1.74 27.51 33.78
CA ASN A 1005 -1.37 28.91 33.58
C ASN A 1005 0.16 29.12 33.53
N ASN A 1006 0.96 28.05 33.62
CA ASN A 1006 2.41 28.16 33.59
C ASN A 1006 2.91 28.23 32.14
N ARG A 1007 3.34 29.41 31.70
CA ARG A 1007 3.81 29.66 30.32
C ARG A 1007 4.99 28.77 29.89
N ASP A 1008 5.88 28.40 30.79
CA ASP A 1008 7.02 27.53 30.45
C ASP A 1008 6.55 26.07 30.26
N LEU A 1009 5.57 25.62 31.06
CA LEU A 1009 4.93 24.33 30.90
C LEU A 1009 4.08 24.29 29.61
N LEU A 1010 3.25 25.31 29.38
CA LEU A 1010 2.45 25.43 28.15
C LEU A 1010 3.31 25.42 26.89
N TRP A 1011 4.45 26.12 26.90
CA TRP A 1011 5.42 26.11 25.80
C TRP A 1011 5.98 24.70 25.54
N LYS A 1012 6.41 23.99 26.59
CA LYS A 1012 6.99 22.65 26.50
C LYS A 1012 5.96 21.62 26.02
N THR A 1013 4.78 21.61 26.63
CA THR A 1013 3.69 20.69 26.30
C THR A 1013 3.19 20.93 24.88
N ALA A 1014 3.09 22.18 24.43
CA ALA A 1014 2.61 22.47 23.08
C ALA A 1014 3.64 22.08 21.99
N ILE A 1015 4.94 22.25 22.25
CA ILE A 1015 5.99 21.72 21.35
C ILE A 1015 5.92 20.20 21.25
N ALA A 1016 5.80 19.53 22.40
CA ALA A 1016 5.76 18.08 22.44
C ALA A 1016 4.51 17.51 21.76
N LEU A 1017 3.35 18.15 21.98
CA LEU A 1017 2.08 17.74 21.38
C LEU A 1017 2.07 17.93 19.86
N VAL A 1018 2.59 19.05 19.36
CA VAL A 1018 2.74 19.30 17.91
C VAL A 1018 3.65 18.27 17.24
N ALA A 1019 4.63 17.74 17.96
CA ALA A 1019 5.51 16.72 17.40
C ALA A 1019 4.77 15.38 17.21
N ILE A 1020 3.85 15.02 18.10
CA ILE A 1020 3.06 13.77 18.06
C ILE A 1020 1.77 13.90 17.22
N ASP A 1021 1.14 15.07 17.22
CA ASP A 1021 -0.08 15.44 16.50
C ASP A 1021 0.13 16.80 15.78
N PRO A 1022 0.63 16.78 14.54
CA PRO A 1022 0.99 18.00 13.80
C PRO A 1022 -0.18 18.95 13.51
N ASP A 1023 -1.41 18.42 13.50
CA ASP A 1023 -2.62 19.20 13.23
C ASP A 1023 -3.37 19.59 14.51
N ASN A 1024 -2.78 19.37 15.69
CA ASN A 1024 -3.36 19.76 16.97
C ASN A 1024 -3.62 21.27 17.05
N ALA A 1025 -4.88 21.65 16.89
CA ALA A 1025 -5.27 23.06 16.85
C ALA A 1025 -4.96 23.81 18.16
N ILE A 1026 -5.13 23.16 19.32
CA ILE A 1026 -4.91 23.75 20.65
C ILE A 1026 -3.43 24.08 20.83
N ALA A 1027 -2.55 23.12 20.54
CA ALA A 1027 -1.12 23.30 20.65
C ALA A 1027 -0.60 24.41 19.73
N MET A 1028 -1.07 24.45 18.47
CA MET A 1028 -0.69 25.50 17.53
C MET A 1028 -1.12 26.91 18.00
N ILE A 1029 -2.35 27.06 18.50
CA ILE A 1029 -2.85 28.34 19.02
C ILE A 1029 -2.00 28.83 20.20
N ILE A 1030 -1.64 27.92 21.12
CA ILE A 1030 -0.84 28.26 22.29
C ILE A 1030 0.60 28.63 21.90
N LEU A 1031 1.23 27.88 20.99
CA LEU A 1031 2.56 28.22 20.47
C LEU A 1031 2.56 29.59 19.78
N GLU A 1032 1.56 29.87 18.94
CA GLU A 1032 1.43 31.18 18.28
C GLU A 1032 1.26 32.32 19.29
N SER A 1033 0.44 32.14 20.33
CA SER A 1033 0.28 33.13 21.42
C SER A 1033 1.61 33.37 22.15
N ILE A 1034 2.29 32.31 22.58
CA ILE A 1034 3.54 32.41 23.35
C ILE A 1034 4.66 33.05 22.51
N LEU A 1035 4.76 32.69 21.23
CA LEU A 1035 5.74 33.25 20.29
C LEU A 1035 5.48 34.72 19.97
N LYS A 1036 4.21 35.17 19.98
CA LYS A 1036 3.86 36.59 19.78
C LYS A 1036 4.25 37.46 20.97
N GLU A 1037 4.14 36.94 22.19
CA GLU A 1037 4.28 37.72 23.42
C GLU A 1037 5.72 37.96 23.90
N SER A 1038 6.70 37.12 23.53
CA SER A 1038 8.06 37.25 24.07
C SER A 1038 9.18 36.75 23.17
N ASN A 1039 10.21 37.59 23.01
CA ASN A 1039 11.44 37.29 22.25
C ASN A 1039 12.24 36.12 22.87
N LYS A 1040 12.08 35.86 24.18
CA LYS A 1040 12.73 34.72 24.85
C LYS A 1040 12.27 33.38 24.26
N TYR A 1041 10.98 33.21 23.95
CA TYR A 1041 10.46 31.98 23.37
C TYR A 1041 10.75 31.89 21.87
N TRP A 1042 10.80 33.02 21.17
CA TRP A 1042 11.29 33.09 19.79
C TRP A 1042 12.73 32.59 19.64
N ILE A 1043 13.65 33.05 20.52
CA ILE A 1043 15.04 32.57 20.54
C ILE A 1043 15.11 31.07 20.86
N ARG A 1044 14.26 30.58 21.78
CA ARG A 1044 14.16 29.15 22.12
C ARG A 1044 13.65 28.32 20.92
N TRP A 1045 12.67 28.82 20.19
CA TRP A 1045 12.13 28.21 18.96
C TRP A 1045 13.18 28.13 17.85
N LYS A 1046 13.89 29.23 17.58
CA LYS A 1046 15.01 29.26 16.62
C LYS A 1046 16.10 28.24 16.99
N ARG A 1047 16.41 28.11 18.28
CA ARG A 1047 17.42 27.15 18.79
C ARG A 1047 16.96 25.69 18.67
N TYR A 1048 15.65 25.42 18.79
CA TYR A 1048 15.09 24.08 18.61
C TYR A 1048 15.28 23.57 17.17
N PHE A 1049 14.94 24.39 16.17
CA PHE A 1049 15.08 24.01 14.75
C PHE A 1049 16.49 24.12 14.17
N ASN A 1050 17.43 24.73 14.89
CA ASN A 1050 18.82 24.80 14.45
C ASN A 1050 19.63 23.50 14.71
N ASP A 1051 19.10 22.57 15.50
CA ASP A 1051 19.70 21.28 15.81
C ASP A 1051 19.22 20.24 14.77
N LYS A 1052 20.11 19.77 13.88
CA LYS A 1052 19.78 18.85 12.76
C LYS A 1052 19.06 17.57 13.23
N SER A 1053 19.26 17.14 14.48
CA SER A 1053 18.62 15.97 15.08
C SER A 1053 17.12 16.12 15.39
N SER A 1054 16.57 17.35 15.28
CA SER A 1054 15.21 17.69 15.74
C SER A 1054 14.20 17.91 14.60
N ILE A 1055 14.63 17.75 13.34
CA ILE A 1055 13.82 18.04 12.15
C ILE A 1055 13.21 16.73 11.62
N THR A 1056 11.99 16.41 12.04
CA THR A 1056 11.16 15.36 11.43
C THR A 1056 10.25 15.95 10.35
N LYS A 1057 9.76 15.14 9.40
CA LYS A 1057 8.83 15.58 8.33
C LYS A 1057 7.59 16.28 8.90
N ASN A 1058 7.09 15.78 10.03
CA ASN A 1058 5.97 16.32 10.78
C ASN A 1058 6.30 17.70 11.39
N ASN A 1059 7.47 17.83 12.04
CA ASN A 1059 7.92 19.10 12.62
C ASN A 1059 8.21 20.17 11.55
N GLN A 1060 8.63 19.79 10.34
CA GLN A 1060 8.84 20.71 9.21
C GLN A 1060 7.54 21.37 8.76
N GLN A 1061 6.47 20.58 8.58
CA GLN A 1061 5.17 21.10 8.13
C GLN A 1061 4.60 22.13 9.13
N VAL A 1062 4.74 21.84 10.42
CA VAL A 1062 4.23 22.74 11.47
C VAL A 1062 5.10 23.99 11.59
N ALA A 1063 6.42 23.87 11.46
CA ALA A 1063 7.30 25.03 11.40
C ALA A 1063 6.93 25.98 10.25
N VAL A 1064 6.67 25.44 9.04
CA VAL A 1064 6.23 26.23 7.89
C VAL A 1064 4.88 26.91 8.17
N LYS A 1065 3.92 26.20 8.78
CA LYS A 1065 2.57 26.72 9.10
C LYS A 1065 2.63 27.86 10.12
N ILE A 1066 3.39 27.70 11.20
CA ILE A 1066 3.58 28.72 12.24
C ILE A 1066 4.37 29.92 11.69
N ILE A 1067 5.45 29.71 10.92
CA ILE A 1067 6.21 30.81 10.30
C ILE A 1067 5.32 31.59 9.32
N LYS A 1068 4.52 30.93 8.47
CA LYS A 1068 3.53 31.58 7.59
C LYS A 1068 2.52 32.44 8.37
N ASN A 1069 2.07 31.98 9.53
CA ASN A 1069 1.13 32.74 10.37
C ASN A 1069 1.80 33.90 11.13
N LEU A 1070 3.06 33.76 11.56
CA LEU A 1070 3.82 34.82 12.22
C LEU A 1070 4.23 35.94 11.25
N LEU A 1071 4.53 35.60 9.99
CA LEU A 1071 4.83 36.55 8.91
C LEU A 1071 3.68 37.54 8.64
N LYS A 1072 2.43 37.17 8.94
CA LYS A 1072 1.26 38.05 8.78
C LYS A 1072 1.14 39.14 9.86
N HIS A 1073 1.93 39.07 10.94
CA HIS A 1073 1.66 39.86 12.15
C HIS A 1073 2.86 40.64 12.73
N ARG A 1074 4.09 40.55 12.19
CA ARG A 1074 5.26 41.31 12.69
C ARG A 1074 5.80 42.29 11.63
N ASN A 1075 6.01 43.55 12.02
CA ASN A 1075 6.38 44.69 11.15
C ASN A 1075 7.86 45.14 11.26
N TYR A 1076 8.81 44.27 11.65
CA TYR A 1076 10.24 44.65 11.73
C TYR A 1076 11.10 43.84 10.74
N GLU A 1077 11.92 44.54 9.94
CA GLU A 1077 12.80 43.97 8.89
C GLU A 1077 13.80 42.92 9.42
N SER A 1078 14.33 43.08 10.64
CA SER A 1078 15.28 42.15 11.23
C SER A 1078 14.66 40.78 11.58
N ASP A 1079 13.37 40.75 11.90
CA ASP A 1079 12.64 39.52 12.26
C ASP A 1079 12.26 38.72 11.00
N LEU A 1080 12.07 39.40 9.86
CA LEU A 1080 11.77 38.80 8.54
C LEU A 1080 12.97 38.04 7.97
N LEU A 1081 14.17 38.62 8.02
CA LEU A 1081 15.41 37.97 7.57
C LEU A 1081 15.73 36.72 8.40
N ASP A 1082 15.50 36.78 9.70
CA ASP A 1082 15.71 35.67 10.63
C ASP A 1082 14.69 34.53 10.43
N GLN A 1083 13.45 34.86 10.07
CA GLN A 1083 12.40 33.90 9.71
C GLN A 1083 12.65 33.25 8.34
N ALA A 1084 13.08 34.04 7.36
CA ALA A 1084 13.46 33.58 6.04
C ALA A 1084 14.64 32.61 6.09
N SER A 1085 15.72 32.98 6.81
CA SER A 1085 16.90 32.12 7.01
C SER A 1085 16.55 30.76 7.64
N LEU A 1086 15.61 30.74 8.59
CA LEU A 1086 15.14 29.51 9.21
C LEU A 1086 14.29 28.67 8.23
N LEU A 1087 13.44 29.32 7.42
CA LEU A 1087 12.61 28.65 6.40
C LEU A 1087 13.47 27.99 5.32
N THR A 1088 14.49 28.69 4.82
CA THR A 1088 15.46 28.17 3.85
C THR A 1088 16.21 26.96 4.37
N LYS A 1089 16.46 26.89 5.69
CA LYS A 1089 17.16 25.76 6.31
C LYS A 1089 16.26 24.55 6.57
N ILE A 1090 14.98 24.78 6.89
CA ILE A 1090 14.01 23.72 7.23
C ILE A 1090 13.34 23.16 5.98
N ALA A 1091 13.10 23.99 4.96
CA ALA A 1091 12.39 23.62 3.73
C ALA A 1091 13.00 24.37 2.51
N PRO A 1092 14.24 24.00 2.09
CA PRO A 1092 14.98 24.72 1.05
C PRO A 1092 14.26 24.78 -0.31
N ASN A 1093 13.48 23.75 -0.64
CA ASN A 1093 12.78 23.65 -1.92
C ASN A 1093 11.35 24.23 -1.89
N HIS A 1094 10.92 24.84 -0.79
CA HIS A 1094 9.60 25.46 -0.71
C HIS A 1094 9.61 26.77 -1.50
N GLU A 1095 8.58 27.03 -2.33
CA GLU A 1095 8.48 28.20 -3.22
C GLU A 1095 8.83 29.53 -2.51
N MET A 1096 8.36 29.69 -1.28
CA MET A 1096 8.63 30.88 -0.45
C MET A 1096 10.09 31.02 0.00
N ALA A 1097 10.83 29.91 0.18
CA ALA A 1097 12.26 29.93 0.49
C ALA A 1097 13.09 30.29 -0.75
N VAL A 1098 12.70 29.76 -1.92
CA VAL A 1098 13.31 30.09 -3.22
C VAL A 1098 13.05 31.57 -3.57
N ALA A 1099 11.83 32.06 -3.37
CA ALA A 1099 11.47 33.46 -3.60
C ALA A 1099 12.06 34.47 -2.59
N LEU A 1100 12.58 34.00 -1.45
CA LEU A 1100 13.29 34.83 -0.46
C LEU A 1100 14.83 34.75 -0.61
N GLN A 1101 15.34 33.75 -1.33
CA GLN A 1101 16.76 33.62 -1.70
C GLN A 1101 17.10 34.40 -2.97
N LEU A 1102 16.18 34.44 -3.92
CA LEU A 1102 16.16 35.38 -5.06
C LEU A 1102 15.87 36.79 -4.55
#